data_AF-A0A6I1PYQ1-F1
#
_entry.id   AF-A0A6I1PYQ1-F1
#
_cell.length_a   1.000
_cell.length_b   1.000
_cell.length_c   1.000
_cell.angle_alpha   90.00
_cell.angle_beta   90.00
_cell.angle_gamma   90.00
#
_symmetry.space_group_name_H-M   'P 1'
#
loop_
_entity.id
_entity.type
_entity.pdbx_description
1 polymer ?
#
loop_
_entity_poly.entity_id
_entity_poly.type
_entity_poly.pdbx_seq_one_letter_code
_entity_poly.pdbx_strand_id
1 'polypeptide(L)'
;MADQPRKMNVVQLTFIVTVNMMGSGIIMLPTNMAKVGAISLLSWLITAVGSLAIAYGFAEAGLLNQRPGGMAAYAEDGYGKDGYFQVFFLYFLSIAIANVAVASSALGYLAAFFPVLTSSPIATCSGVIALLWLTTVANFGGPKVTGRIGSVTVWGVILPVGFISIAGWFWFHGGTFAAAWNPKGISLAEGMGSSISLTLWAFLGMESAVQNSSAVENPKRDVPLACMFGTLGAAVIYILSTAAIQGIVPNADLAASTGPFGLAFARMFNPTIGSIVMALAALACVGSLLGWQFTLAQTAKDAADTRMFPGIFGKANRMGAPIAGMVIMGIVQSLMAMSTISPNLSEQFAALVNLAVVTNVLPYIISLSALFVMMRNAGTPPAKYRVNAAVTVVALAYSVYAIYASGKDAVLGGMLVMAIGYVIYGFMAFRFAAVTSAGRTAAASAAAVLALALMVLAGLLPPPAHADEPTPTGSLARIKQSGAINVGYFNDAQPFSYKDANGQVTGYTIALCQKIADEIKTDLGLAALRVNWVAISFEERMRAMQEHRIDLLCGNAETLTARQAMSFSIPVYPGGIGAMLRSDAPAGLKEVLSGVSPSHPIWRAAPAQLLSRQTISVVADSPAQRWLGDKLGQLQIAAAVVPVADVESGLRKVLDRQSNVLFAERSLLLAVASSSPASGKLTVLDRRFTYLPVAIGVPRGDDDMRLLADRTLSRLFSSAEFSAMYTKWFGEPDAETRNFFRLSALPD
;
A
#
# COMPACT_ATOMS: atom_id res chain seq x y z
N MET A 1 49.01 -30.06 -8.73
CA MET A 1 47.84 -30.12 -7.82
C MET A 1 46.95 -28.94 -8.17
N ALA A 2 45.81 -29.16 -8.82
CA ALA A 2 44.89 -28.09 -9.20
C ALA A 2 44.20 -27.55 -7.96
N ASP A 3 44.33 -26.24 -7.75
CA ASP A 3 43.85 -25.44 -6.63
C ASP A 3 42.32 -25.66 -6.43
N GLN A 4 41.91 -26.20 -5.28
CA GLN A 4 40.49 -26.45 -5.00
C GLN A 4 39.72 -25.11 -5.01
N PRO A 5 38.60 -24.99 -5.74
CA PRO A 5 37.80 -23.76 -5.72
C PRO A 5 37.28 -23.53 -4.29
N ARG A 6 37.51 -22.32 -3.77
CA ARG A 6 37.17 -21.86 -2.41
C ARG A 6 35.65 -21.78 -2.22
N LYS A 7 35.01 -22.93 -2.01
CA LYS A 7 33.56 -23.13 -1.84
C LYS A 7 33.11 -22.94 -0.39
N MET A 8 31.79 -22.85 -0.19
CA MET A 8 31.15 -22.75 1.13
C MET A 8 30.85 -24.13 1.72
N ASN A 9 30.96 -24.25 3.05
CA ASN A 9 30.54 -25.45 3.78
C ASN A 9 29.05 -25.39 4.20
N VAL A 10 28.50 -26.51 4.70
CA VAL A 10 27.09 -26.63 5.11
C VAL A 10 26.65 -25.61 6.17
N VAL A 11 27.53 -25.27 7.12
CA VAL A 11 27.21 -24.32 8.19
C VAL A 11 27.08 -22.91 7.61
N GLN A 12 28.03 -22.51 6.77
CA GLN A 12 27.99 -21.23 6.08
C GLN A 12 26.78 -21.13 5.17
N LEU A 13 26.43 -22.21 4.44
CA LEU A 13 25.23 -22.24 3.59
C LEU A 13 23.95 -22.10 4.40
N THR A 14 23.84 -22.83 5.51
CA THR A 14 22.70 -22.75 6.41
C THR A 14 22.56 -21.34 7.00
N PHE A 15 23.68 -20.69 7.37
CA PHE A 15 23.65 -19.30 7.80
C PHE A 15 23.23 -18.34 6.68
N ILE A 16 23.69 -18.51 5.44
CA ILE A 16 23.19 -17.68 4.33
C ILE A 16 21.69 -17.86 4.13
N VAL A 17 21.18 -19.09 4.12
CA VAL A 17 19.74 -19.36 4.04
C VAL A 17 18.99 -18.66 5.18
N THR A 18 19.48 -18.84 6.40
CA THR A 18 18.88 -18.24 7.61
C THR A 18 18.90 -16.71 7.55
N VAL A 19 20.02 -16.10 7.15
CA VAL A 19 20.15 -14.64 6.98
C VAL A 19 19.24 -14.11 5.89
N ASN A 20 19.18 -14.80 4.74
CA ASN A 20 18.40 -14.35 3.59
C ASN A 20 16.89 -14.39 3.90
N MET A 21 16.44 -15.39 4.66
CA MET A 21 15.07 -15.49 5.16
C MET A 21 14.80 -14.48 6.29
N MET A 22 15.61 -14.50 7.36
CA MET A 22 15.32 -13.75 8.59
C MET A 22 15.64 -12.27 8.48
N GLY A 23 16.63 -11.86 7.70
CA GLY A 23 17.24 -10.53 7.78
C GLY A 23 16.26 -9.38 7.66
N SER A 24 15.59 -9.20 6.52
CA SER A 24 14.56 -8.15 6.35
C SER A 24 13.15 -8.66 6.59
N GLY A 25 12.93 -9.98 6.43
CA GLY A 25 11.62 -10.61 6.53
C GLY A 25 11.00 -10.46 7.91
N ILE A 26 11.65 -10.97 8.96
CA ILE A 26 11.01 -11.09 10.29
C ILE A 26 10.83 -9.75 10.99
N ILE A 27 11.71 -8.79 10.75
CA ILE A 27 11.87 -7.68 11.69
C ILE A 27 10.66 -6.73 11.64
N MET A 28 10.03 -6.53 10.48
CA MET A 28 8.82 -5.70 10.38
C MET A 28 7.49 -6.46 10.52
N LEU A 29 7.53 -7.79 10.55
CA LEU A 29 6.31 -8.60 10.58
C LEU A 29 5.44 -8.37 11.80
N PRO A 30 5.95 -8.26 13.05
CA PRO A 30 5.09 -8.02 14.20
C PRO A 30 4.25 -6.75 14.04
N THR A 31 4.82 -5.66 13.50
CA THR A 31 4.09 -4.42 13.20
C THR A 31 2.99 -4.66 12.15
N ASN A 32 3.34 -5.29 11.03
CA ASN A 32 2.37 -5.48 9.94
C ASN A 32 1.24 -6.45 10.33
N MET A 33 1.57 -7.49 11.09
CA MET A 33 0.58 -8.41 11.65
C MET A 33 -0.26 -7.75 12.74
N ALA A 34 0.31 -6.84 13.55
CA ALA A 34 -0.44 -6.08 14.53
C ALA A 34 -1.50 -5.17 13.87
N LYS A 35 -1.26 -4.66 12.65
CA LYS A 35 -2.28 -3.92 11.88
C LYS A 35 -3.51 -4.77 11.53
N VAL A 36 -3.40 -6.09 11.53
CA VAL A 36 -4.53 -7.02 11.35
C VAL A 36 -5.07 -7.47 12.71
N GLY A 37 -4.17 -7.88 13.61
CA GLY A 37 -4.46 -8.53 14.88
C GLY A 37 -3.71 -9.85 15.01
N ALA A 38 -3.62 -10.41 16.22
CA ALA A 38 -2.94 -11.68 16.48
C ALA A 38 -3.63 -12.89 15.81
N ILE A 39 -4.88 -12.74 15.34
CA ILE A 39 -5.55 -13.70 14.45
C ILE A 39 -4.73 -14.02 13.20
N SER A 40 -3.89 -13.09 12.74
CA SER A 40 -2.96 -13.30 11.61
C SER A 40 -1.84 -14.29 11.91
N LEU A 41 -1.60 -14.68 13.18
CA LEU A 41 -0.68 -15.76 13.52
C LEU A 41 -1.08 -17.10 12.88
N LEU A 42 -2.37 -17.28 12.57
CA LEU A 42 -2.84 -18.46 11.85
C LEU A 42 -2.29 -18.51 10.41
N SER A 43 -1.98 -17.37 9.80
CA SER A 43 -1.28 -17.31 8.51
C SER A 43 0.09 -17.96 8.60
N TRP A 44 0.79 -17.88 9.74
CA TRP A 44 2.08 -18.56 9.91
C TRP A 44 1.98 -20.07 9.81
N LEU A 45 0.90 -20.68 10.31
CA LEU A 45 0.76 -22.14 10.23
C LEU A 45 0.61 -22.58 8.78
N ILE A 46 -0.22 -21.87 8.01
CA ILE A 46 -0.42 -22.15 6.58
C ILE A 46 0.89 -21.92 5.81
N THR A 47 1.54 -20.78 6.03
CA THR A 47 2.79 -20.41 5.37
C THR A 47 3.94 -21.34 5.76
N ALA A 48 4.09 -21.71 7.02
CA ALA A 48 5.15 -22.61 7.48
C ALA A 48 4.98 -24.01 6.85
N VAL A 49 3.76 -24.56 6.84
CA VAL A 49 3.49 -25.86 6.20
C VAL A 49 3.77 -25.78 4.70
N GLY A 50 3.30 -24.73 4.03
CA GLY A 50 3.52 -24.50 2.61
C GLY A 50 5.01 -24.35 2.26
N SER A 51 5.74 -23.51 2.98
CA SER A 51 7.17 -23.27 2.79
C SER A 51 8.00 -24.51 3.12
N LEU A 52 7.66 -25.29 4.15
CA LEU A 52 8.32 -26.57 4.42
C LEU A 52 8.08 -27.58 3.29
N ALA A 53 6.88 -27.62 2.70
CA ALA A 53 6.60 -28.46 1.55
C ALA A 53 7.40 -28.06 0.31
N ILE A 54 7.53 -26.74 0.04
CA ILE A 54 8.40 -26.22 -1.02
C ILE A 54 9.87 -26.60 -0.73
N ALA A 55 10.33 -26.45 0.51
CA ALA A 55 11.72 -26.73 0.91
C ALA A 55 12.05 -28.22 0.73
N TYR A 56 11.10 -29.08 1.11
CA TYR A 56 11.20 -30.52 0.89
C TYR A 56 11.26 -30.87 -0.60
N GLY A 57 10.41 -30.27 -1.43
CA GLY A 57 10.43 -30.47 -2.87
C GLY A 57 11.77 -30.06 -3.50
N PHE A 58 12.32 -28.91 -3.08
CA PHE A 58 13.64 -28.47 -3.50
C PHE A 58 14.79 -29.35 -2.99
N ALA A 59 14.69 -29.85 -1.76
CA ALA A 59 15.65 -30.80 -1.21
C ALA A 59 15.68 -32.10 -2.03
N GLU A 60 14.52 -32.65 -2.39
CA GLU A 60 14.41 -33.84 -3.25
C GLU A 60 14.88 -33.56 -4.68
N ALA A 61 14.54 -32.41 -5.26
CA ALA A 61 15.05 -32.00 -6.57
C ALA A 61 16.58 -31.89 -6.60
N GLY A 62 17.18 -31.34 -5.54
CA GLY A 62 18.64 -31.24 -5.39
C GLY A 62 19.36 -32.58 -5.21
N LEU A 63 18.68 -33.60 -4.70
CA LEU A 63 19.23 -34.97 -4.66
C LEU A 63 19.29 -35.59 -6.07
N LEU A 64 18.37 -35.21 -6.96
CA LEU A 64 18.25 -35.75 -8.33
C LEU A 64 19.09 -34.97 -9.34
N ASN A 65 19.21 -33.64 -9.19
CA ASN A 65 19.95 -32.78 -10.10
C ASN A 65 20.97 -31.90 -9.34
N GLN A 66 22.25 -32.07 -9.72
CA GLN A 66 23.42 -31.41 -9.15
C GLN A 66 24.04 -30.36 -10.10
N ARG A 67 23.38 -30.07 -11.23
CA ARG A 67 23.91 -29.15 -12.24
C ARG A 67 23.86 -27.70 -11.73
N PRO A 68 24.82 -26.85 -12.14
CA PRO A 68 24.76 -25.40 -11.88
C PRO A 68 23.48 -24.78 -12.45
N GLY A 69 23.02 -23.68 -11.83
CA GLY A 69 21.78 -22.98 -12.23
C GLY A 69 20.58 -23.18 -11.29
N GLY A 70 20.72 -24.01 -10.25
CA GLY A 70 19.74 -24.11 -9.16
C GLY A 70 18.33 -24.45 -9.66
N MET A 71 17.35 -23.61 -9.32
CA MET A 71 15.95 -23.82 -9.70
C MET A 71 15.74 -23.87 -11.23
N ALA A 72 16.48 -23.07 -11.98
CA ALA A 72 16.40 -23.06 -13.45
C ALA A 72 16.87 -24.39 -14.05
N ALA A 73 17.88 -25.02 -13.44
CA ALA A 73 18.34 -26.34 -13.86
C ALA A 73 17.31 -27.44 -13.59
N TYR A 74 16.47 -27.30 -12.55
CA TYR A 74 15.36 -28.22 -12.30
C TYR A 74 14.25 -28.05 -13.33
N ALA A 75 13.90 -26.80 -13.64
CA ALA A 75 12.93 -26.49 -14.69
C ALA A 75 13.38 -27.02 -16.07
N GLU A 76 14.68 -27.02 -16.36
CA GLU A 76 15.21 -27.59 -17.60
C GLU A 76 14.91 -29.08 -17.75
N ASP A 77 14.91 -29.86 -16.66
CA ASP A 77 14.62 -31.30 -16.72
C ASP A 77 13.16 -31.61 -17.05
N GLY A 78 12.24 -30.72 -16.67
CA GLY A 78 10.81 -30.88 -16.93
C GLY A 78 10.34 -30.24 -18.23
N TYR A 79 10.86 -29.06 -18.55
CA TYR A 79 10.33 -28.19 -19.60
C TYR A 79 11.34 -27.88 -20.70
N GLY A 80 12.63 -28.16 -20.51
CA GLY A 80 13.67 -27.84 -21.46
C GLY A 80 14.21 -26.40 -21.32
N LYS A 81 14.82 -25.91 -22.41
CA LYS A 81 15.62 -24.68 -22.41
C LYS A 81 14.81 -23.39 -22.21
N ASP A 82 13.53 -23.40 -22.60
CA ASP A 82 12.56 -22.34 -22.32
C ASP A 82 12.20 -22.29 -20.84
N GLY A 83 11.96 -23.45 -20.21
CA GLY A 83 11.74 -23.55 -18.77
C GLY A 83 12.92 -23.03 -17.96
N TYR A 84 14.16 -23.39 -18.36
CA TYR A 84 15.38 -22.84 -17.75
C TYR A 84 15.38 -21.30 -17.80
N PHE A 85 15.22 -20.74 -19.00
CA PHE A 85 15.29 -19.29 -19.19
C PHE A 85 14.21 -18.57 -18.40
N GLN A 86 12.99 -19.09 -18.41
CA GLN A 86 11.86 -18.45 -17.75
C GLN A 86 12.05 -18.40 -16.22
N VAL A 87 12.47 -19.50 -15.62
CA VAL A 87 12.77 -19.57 -14.19
C VAL A 87 13.96 -18.68 -13.83
N PHE A 88 15.03 -18.73 -14.61
CA PHE A 88 16.19 -17.84 -14.44
C PHE A 88 15.77 -16.37 -14.48
N PHE A 89 15.04 -15.96 -15.53
CA PHE A 89 14.71 -14.55 -15.78
C PHE A 89 13.79 -13.99 -14.70
N LEU A 90 12.72 -14.72 -14.34
CA LEU A 90 11.79 -14.32 -13.29
C LEU A 90 12.49 -14.22 -11.93
N TYR A 91 13.29 -15.23 -11.59
CA TYR A 91 14.02 -15.25 -10.32
C TYR A 91 15.10 -14.15 -10.25
N PHE A 92 15.84 -13.96 -11.33
CA PHE A 92 16.87 -12.92 -11.44
C PHE A 92 16.29 -11.52 -11.25
N LEU A 93 15.16 -11.22 -11.89
CA LEU A 93 14.47 -9.94 -11.72
C LEU A 93 13.87 -9.82 -10.31
N SER A 94 13.30 -10.90 -9.77
CA SER A 94 12.75 -10.92 -8.41
C SER A 94 13.82 -10.53 -7.37
N ILE A 95 15.03 -11.11 -7.43
CA ILE A 95 16.11 -10.73 -6.51
C ILE A 95 16.51 -9.26 -6.70
N ALA A 96 16.55 -8.77 -7.95
CA ALA A 96 16.89 -7.38 -8.21
C ALA A 96 15.92 -6.41 -7.51
N ILE A 97 14.61 -6.69 -7.57
CA ILE A 97 13.55 -5.96 -6.88
C ILE A 97 13.68 -6.13 -5.36
N ALA A 98 13.86 -7.37 -4.90
CA ALA A 98 13.94 -7.70 -3.48
C ALA A 98 15.06 -6.96 -2.77
N ASN A 99 16.25 -6.85 -3.38
CA ASN A 99 17.39 -6.13 -2.81
C ASN A 99 17.08 -4.65 -2.53
N VAL A 100 16.30 -3.99 -3.39
CA VAL A 100 15.89 -2.59 -3.16
C VAL A 100 15.00 -2.53 -1.91
N ALA A 101 14.04 -3.46 -1.76
CA ALA A 101 13.18 -3.54 -0.59
C ALA A 101 13.95 -3.85 0.71
N VAL A 102 14.92 -4.78 0.66
CA VAL A 102 15.81 -5.10 1.79
C VAL A 102 16.67 -3.89 2.17
N ALA A 103 17.22 -3.18 1.19
CA ALA A 103 18.01 -1.97 1.42
C ALA A 103 17.17 -0.84 2.05
N SER A 104 15.93 -0.63 1.59
CA SER A 104 14.99 0.31 2.21
C SER A 104 14.67 -0.06 3.66
N SER A 105 14.52 -1.36 3.95
CA SER A 105 14.32 -1.84 5.33
C SER A 105 15.52 -1.54 6.22
N ALA A 106 16.74 -1.85 5.75
CA ALA A 106 17.97 -1.54 6.46
C ALA A 106 18.10 -0.04 6.77
N LEU A 107 17.77 0.82 5.79
CA LEU A 107 17.79 2.26 5.96
C LEU A 107 16.78 2.74 7.01
N GLY A 108 15.57 2.15 7.03
CA GLY A 108 14.55 2.44 8.03
C GLY A 108 15.02 2.18 9.47
N TYR A 109 15.77 1.09 9.71
CA TYR A 109 16.37 0.83 11.02
C TYR A 109 17.49 1.81 11.37
N LEU A 110 18.33 2.17 10.39
CA LEU A 110 19.40 3.16 10.58
C LEU A 110 18.85 4.57 10.86
N ALA A 111 17.67 4.89 10.34
CA ALA A 111 17.00 6.17 10.56
C ALA A 111 16.66 6.43 12.03
N ALA A 112 16.50 5.38 12.84
CA ALA A 112 16.31 5.52 14.29
C ALA A 112 17.52 6.17 14.99
N PHE A 113 18.72 6.03 14.42
CA PHE A 113 19.96 6.64 14.92
C PHE A 113 20.36 7.88 14.13
N PHE A 114 20.09 7.87 12.83
CA PHE A 114 20.46 8.94 11.90
C PHE A 114 19.21 9.42 11.15
N PRO A 115 18.33 10.23 11.78
CA PRO A 115 17.07 10.68 11.15
C PRO A 115 17.27 11.44 9.84
N VAL A 116 18.46 12.03 9.63
CA VAL A 116 18.84 12.69 8.39
C VAL A 116 18.71 11.78 7.16
N LEU A 117 18.88 10.46 7.32
CA LEU A 117 18.81 9.48 6.24
C LEU A 117 17.40 9.35 5.62
N THR A 118 16.36 9.70 6.39
CA THR A 118 14.96 9.67 5.92
C THR A 118 14.30 11.05 6.00
N SER A 119 15.10 12.12 6.14
CA SER A 119 14.60 13.50 6.26
C SER A 119 13.91 14.02 4.98
N SER A 120 14.26 13.45 3.82
CA SER A 120 13.62 13.73 2.54
C SER A 120 13.56 12.48 1.66
N PRO A 121 12.65 12.43 0.66
CA PRO A 121 12.62 11.33 -0.31
C PRO A 121 13.96 11.14 -1.04
N ILE A 122 14.68 12.23 -1.32
CA ILE A 122 16.00 12.20 -1.97
C ILE A 122 17.06 11.62 -1.02
N ALA A 123 17.04 11.99 0.26
CA ALA A 123 17.93 11.41 1.27
C ALA A 123 17.69 9.89 1.41
N THR A 124 16.42 9.48 1.40
CA THR A 124 16.02 8.07 1.47
C THR A 124 16.55 7.29 0.27
N CYS A 125 16.30 7.78 -0.95
CA CYS A 125 16.81 7.18 -2.18
C CYS A 125 18.34 7.10 -2.18
N SER A 126 19.03 8.16 -1.77
CA SER A 126 20.50 8.20 -1.72
C SER A 126 21.06 7.20 -0.71
N GLY A 127 20.42 7.06 0.46
CA GLY A 127 20.79 6.07 1.47
C GLY A 127 20.60 4.63 0.99
N VAL A 128 19.50 4.34 0.29
CA VAL A 128 19.26 3.03 -0.33
C VAL A 128 20.34 2.70 -1.36
N ILE A 129 20.65 3.64 -2.26
CA ILE A 129 21.71 3.48 -3.26
C ILE A 129 23.07 3.25 -2.59
N ALA A 130 23.39 4.02 -1.54
CA ALA A 130 24.64 3.85 -0.80
C ALA A 130 24.77 2.45 -0.18
N LEU A 131 23.69 1.93 0.43
CA LEU A 131 23.67 0.57 0.99
C LEU A 131 23.78 -0.52 -0.07
N LEU A 132 23.13 -0.35 -1.22
CA LEU A 132 23.25 -1.25 -2.36
C LEU A 132 24.70 -1.33 -2.86
N TRP A 133 25.37 -0.18 -3.05
CA TRP A 133 26.76 -0.16 -3.47
C TRP A 133 27.73 -0.66 -2.41
N LEU A 134 27.51 -0.33 -1.13
CA LEU A 134 28.32 -0.85 -0.03
C LEU A 134 28.34 -2.38 -0.01
N THR A 135 27.16 -3.01 -0.11
CA THR A 135 27.04 -4.47 -0.12
C THR A 135 27.50 -5.11 -1.43
N THR A 136 27.36 -4.40 -2.56
CA THR A 136 27.90 -4.83 -3.87
C THR A 136 29.42 -4.89 -3.85
N VAL A 137 30.09 -3.83 -3.35
CA VAL A 137 31.55 -3.76 -3.24
C VAL A 137 32.07 -4.81 -2.25
N ALA A 138 31.37 -5.02 -1.12
CA ALA A 138 31.72 -6.07 -0.16
C ALA A 138 31.73 -7.47 -0.79
N ASN A 139 30.92 -7.72 -1.82
CA ASN A 139 30.87 -8.98 -2.55
C ASN A 139 32.00 -9.18 -3.58
N PHE A 140 32.82 -8.16 -3.86
CA PHE A 140 33.96 -8.30 -4.79
C PHE A 140 35.02 -9.29 -4.28
N GLY A 141 35.05 -9.54 -2.97
CA GLY A 141 35.88 -10.56 -2.32
C GLY A 141 35.47 -12.01 -2.58
N GLY A 142 34.35 -12.25 -3.28
CA GLY A 142 33.89 -13.57 -3.67
C GLY A 142 33.23 -14.40 -2.57
N PRO A 143 32.79 -15.64 -2.88
CA PRO A 143 31.88 -16.44 -2.05
C PRO A 143 32.35 -16.65 -0.59
N LYS A 144 33.65 -16.89 -0.40
CA LYS A 144 34.22 -17.16 0.93
C LYS A 144 34.18 -15.93 1.86
N VAL A 145 34.40 -14.73 1.31
CA VAL A 145 34.35 -13.49 2.09
C VAL A 145 32.90 -13.16 2.43
N THR A 146 32.01 -13.26 1.43
CA THR A 146 30.57 -13.11 1.60
C THR A 146 30.03 -14.02 2.71
N GLY A 147 30.38 -15.31 2.67
CA GLY A 147 29.95 -16.29 3.67
C GLY A 147 30.46 -15.97 5.08
N ARG A 148 31.69 -15.44 5.22
CA ARG A 148 32.23 -15.01 6.52
C ARG A 148 31.51 -13.80 7.08
N ILE A 149 31.29 -12.77 6.26
CA ILE A 149 30.53 -11.57 6.68
C ILE A 149 29.11 -11.98 7.08
N GLY A 150 28.45 -12.80 6.26
CA GLY A 150 27.13 -13.37 6.55
C GLY A 150 27.07 -14.13 7.88
N SER A 151 28.10 -14.92 8.20
CA SER A 151 28.17 -15.67 9.46
C SER A 151 28.28 -14.79 10.72
N VAL A 152 28.69 -13.53 10.57
CA VAL A 152 28.74 -12.56 11.67
C VAL A 152 27.44 -11.77 11.74
N THR A 153 26.95 -11.26 10.60
CA THR A 153 25.75 -10.41 10.54
C THR A 153 24.48 -11.17 10.93
N VAL A 154 24.44 -12.49 10.74
CA VAL A 154 23.31 -13.35 11.18
C VAL A 154 23.00 -13.25 12.66
N TRP A 155 24.02 -13.06 13.50
CA TRP A 155 23.84 -12.97 14.95
C TRP A 155 23.07 -11.72 15.36
N GLY A 156 23.06 -10.69 14.50
CA GLY A 156 22.22 -9.51 14.67
C GLY A 156 20.73 -9.82 14.73
N VAL A 157 20.28 -10.90 14.07
CA VAL A 157 18.88 -11.34 14.14
C VAL A 157 18.70 -12.58 15.03
N ILE A 158 19.64 -13.53 15.02
CA ILE A 158 19.51 -14.74 15.85
C ILE A 158 19.47 -14.39 17.34
N LEU A 159 20.30 -13.46 17.82
CA LEU A 159 20.34 -13.13 19.25
C LEU A 159 19.02 -12.52 19.74
N PRO A 160 18.49 -11.42 19.15
CA PRO A 160 17.26 -10.82 19.67
C PRO A 160 16.03 -11.70 19.44
N VAL A 161 15.92 -12.32 18.26
CA VAL A 161 14.75 -13.12 17.90
C VAL A 161 14.76 -14.47 18.62
N GLY A 162 15.93 -15.09 18.78
CA GLY A 162 16.09 -16.30 19.60
C GLY A 162 15.81 -16.03 21.07
N PHE A 163 16.32 -14.92 21.62
CA PHE A 163 16.04 -14.52 23.00
C PHE A 163 14.54 -14.35 23.25
N ILE A 164 13.83 -13.59 22.41
CA ILE A 164 12.40 -13.35 22.62
C ILE A 164 11.57 -14.63 22.42
N SER A 165 11.99 -15.53 21.52
CA SER A 165 11.32 -16.81 21.29
C SER A 165 11.39 -17.76 22.49
N ILE A 166 12.42 -17.64 23.34
CA ILE A 166 12.65 -18.52 24.49
C ILE A 166 12.29 -17.82 25.79
N ALA A 167 12.86 -16.64 26.05
CA ALA A 167 12.73 -15.90 27.30
C ALA A 167 11.65 -14.81 27.24
N GLY A 168 11.19 -14.38 26.07
CA GLY A 168 10.14 -13.36 25.96
C GLY A 168 8.84 -13.73 26.66
N TRP A 169 8.57 -15.02 26.80
CA TRP A 169 7.39 -15.57 27.50
C TRP A 169 7.33 -15.19 28.98
N PHE A 170 8.45 -14.86 29.64
CA PHE A 170 8.43 -14.35 31.02
C PHE A 170 7.75 -12.97 31.16
N TRP A 171 7.66 -12.20 30.08
CA TRP A 171 6.97 -10.91 30.01
C TRP A 171 5.63 -10.98 29.27
N PHE A 172 5.21 -12.17 28.86
CA PHE A 172 3.97 -12.36 28.12
C PHE A 172 2.75 -12.24 29.03
N HIS A 173 1.79 -11.42 28.63
CA HIS A 173 0.53 -11.25 29.35
C HIS A 173 -0.65 -11.68 28.48
N GLY A 174 -1.41 -12.67 28.95
CA GLY A 174 -2.57 -13.21 28.22
C GLY A 174 -3.65 -12.17 27.95
N GLY A 175 -3.84 -11.19 28.85
CA GLY A 175 -4.79 -10.09 28.63
C GLY A 175 -4.42 -9.20 27.46
N THR A 176 -3.14 -8.84 27.31
CA THR A 176 -2.62 -8.06 26.18
C THR A 176 -2.80 -8.81 24.87
N PHE A 177 -2.46 -10.10 24.87
CA PHE A 177 -2.62 -10.95 23.69
C PHE A 177 -4.09 -11.13 23.28
N ALA A 178 -4.98 -11.37 24.25
CA ALA A 178 -6.42 -11.52 23.99
C ALA A 178 -7.04 -10.23 23.43
N ALA A 179 -6.67 -9.07 23.97
CA ALA A 179 -7.10 -7.78 23.44
C ALA A 179 -6.57 -7.53 22.01
N ALA A 180 -5.38 -8.05 21.69
CA ALA A 180 -4.78 -7.97 20.37
C ALA A 180 -5.31 -9.02 19.38
N TRP A 181 -6.14 -9.99 19.80
CA TRP A 181 -6.52 -11.14 18.99
C TRP A 181 -7.24 -10.75 17.70
N ASN A 182 -8.35 -10.04 17.82
CA ASN A 182 -9.15 -9.61 16.67
C ASN A 182 -9.70 -8.19 16.87
N PRO A 183 -8.85 -7.16 16.86
CA PRO A 183 -9.25 -5.78 17.13
C PRO A 183 -10.21 -5.21 16.07
N LYS A 184 -10.24 -5.82 14.89
CA LYS A 184 -11.08 -5.39 13.75
C LYS A 184 -12.37 -6.20 13.57
N GLY A 185 -12.57 -7.25 14.37
CA GLY A 185 -13.75 -8.12 14.25
C GLY A 185 -13.85 -8.89 12.93
N ILE A 186 -12.73 -9.13 12.25
CA ILE A 186 -12.69 -9.81 10.95
C ILE A 186 -12.92 -11.31 11.09
N SER A 187 -13.35 -11.95 10.00
CA SER A 187 -13.56 -13.41 10.00
C SER A 187 -12.23 -14.18 10.10
N LEU A 188 -12.27 -15.44 10.56
CA LEU A 188 -11.07 -16.30 10.61
C LEU A 188 -10.45 -16.49 9.23
N ALA A 189 -11.27 -16.70 8.18
CA ALA A 189 -10.78 -16.89 6.83
C ALA A 189 -10.05 -15.64 6.29
N GLU A 190 -10.60 -14.46 6.55
CA GLU A 190 -10.00 -13.18 6.18
C GLU A 190 -8.72 -12.90 6.97
N GLY A 191 -8.72 -13.14 8.29
CA GLY A 191 -7.53 -13.02 9.14
C GLY A 191 -6.40 -13.94 8.66
N MET A 192 -6.72 -15.20 8.34
CA MET A 192 -5.76 -16.17 7.79
C MET A 192 -5.20 -15.75 6.43
N GLY A 193 -6.02 -15.19 5.54
CA GLY A 193 -5.58 -14.75 4.21
C GLY A 193 -4.74 -13.47 4.21
N SER A 194 -5.05 -12.54 5.12
CA SER A 194 -4.55 -11.15 5.10
C SER A 194 -3.04 -10.97 5.20
N SER A 195 -2.33 -11.94 5.79
CA SER A 195 -0.89 -11.84 6.07
C SER A 195 -0.04 -12.85 5.27
N ILE A 196 -0.63 -13.65 4.39
CA ILE A 196 0.09 -14.76 3.72
C ILE A 196 1.18 -14.28 2.77
N SER A 197 0.97 -13.17 2.04
CA SER A 197 2.03 -12.62 1.17
C SER A 197 3.23 -12.11 1.99
N LEU A 198 2.97 -11.48 3.14
CA LEU A 198 4.01 -10.98 4.04
C LEU A 198 4.74 -12.11 4.78
N THR A 199 4.02 -13.12 5.27
CA THR A 199 4.65 -14.29 5.90
C THR A 199 5.44 -15.08 4.86
N LEU A 200 4.95 -15.22 3.62
CA LEU A 200 5.72 -15.86 2.55
C LEU A 200 6.98 -15.06 2.20
N TRP A 201 6.91 -13.73 2.13
CA TRP A 201 8.09 -12.89 1.96
C TRP A 201 9.18 -13.23 2.99
N ALA A 202 8.80 -13.49 4.24
CA ALA A 202 9.73 -13.87 5.30
C ALA A 202 10.36 -15.26 5.14
N PHE A 203 9.74 -16.13 4.33
CA PHE A 203 10.28 -17.43 3.96
C PHE A 203 11.07 -17.43 2.65
N LEU A 204 11.01 -16.35 1.86
CA LEU A 204 11.88 -16.23 0.68
C LEU A 204 13.34 -16.22 1.16
N GLY A 205 14.15 -17.10 0.59
CA GLY A 205 15.51 -17.37 1.03
C GLY A 205 15.80 -18.85 1.22
N MET A 206 14.78 -19.68 1.42
CA MET A 206 14.88 -21.14 1.49
C MET A 206 15.53 -21.78 0.24
N GLU A 207 15.28 -21.20 -0.93
CA GLU A 207 15.86 -21.53 -2.23
C GLU A 207 17.34 -21.11 -2.35
N SER A 208 17.85 -20.24 -1.47
CA SER A 208 19.24 -19.77 -1.53
C SER A 208 20.23 -20.93 -1.48
N ALA A 209 19.89 -22.03 -0.79
CA ALA A 209 20.70 -23.25 -0.78
C ALA A 209 20.81 -23.87 -2.17
N VAL A 210 19.67 -24.02 -2.84
CA VAL A 210 19.53 -24.59 -4.19
C VAL A 210 20.25 -23.72 -5.20
N GLN A 211 20.00 -22.42 -5.15
CA GLN A 211 20.51 -21.47 -6.12
C GLN A 211 22.03 -21.36 -6.07
N ASN A 212 22.60 -21.38 -4.87
CA ASN A 212 24.04 -21.27 -4.68
C ASN A 212 24.75 -22.64 -4.68
N SER A 213 24.09 -23.70 -5.14
CA SER A 213 24.63 -25.07 -5.17
C SER A 213 25.98 -25.20 -5.89
N SER A 214 26.23 -24.39 -6.92
CA SER A 214 27.51 -24.34 -7.64
C SER A 214 28.68 -23.82 -6.78
N ALA A 215 28.38 -23.04 -5.74
CA ALA A 215 29.35 -22.46 -4.80
C ALA A 215 29.56 -23.29 -3.51
N VAL A 216 28.97 -24.49 -3.42
CA VAL A 216 29.00 -25.35 -2.21
C VAL A 216 29.93 -26.54 -2.38
N GLU A 217 30.56 -26.97 -1.28
CA GLU A 217 31.49 -28.11 -1.21
C GLU A 217 30.83 -29.44 -1.60
N ASN A 218 29.75 -29.83 -0.92
CA ASN A 218 29.00 -31.06 -1.20
C ASN A 218 27.51 -30.79 -1.46
N PRO A 219 27.12 -30.42 -2.70
CA PRO A 219 25.75 -30.03 -3.00
C PRO A 219 24.71 -31.12 -2.72
N LYS A 220 25.06 -32.41 -2.90
CA LYS A 220 24.17 -33.55 -2.66
C LYS A 220 23.75 -33.70 -1.21
N ARG A 221 24.64 -33.37 -0.27
CA ARG A 221 24.35 -33.47 1.17
C ARG A 221 23.91 -32.12 1.73
N ASP A 222 24.63 -31.06 1.40
CA ASP A 222 24.56 -29.80 2.12
C ASP A 222 23.33 -28.98 1.73
N VAL A 223 22.91 -29.02 0.45
CA VAL A 223 21.75 -28.26 -0.04
C VAL A 223 20.44 -28.76 0.59
N PRO A 224 20.11 -30.06 0.59
CA PRO A 224 18.91 -30.56 1.25
C PRO A 224 18.85 -30.23 2.74
N LEU A 225 19.98 -30.40 3.45
CA LEU A 225 20.06 -30.13 4.88
C LEU A 225 19.90 -28.65 5.20
N ALA A 226 20.61 -27.77 4.48
CA ALA A 226 20.53 -26.32 4.69
C ALA A 226 19.13 -25.78 4.37
N CYS A 227 18.48 -26.29 3.31
CA CYS A 227 17.13 -25.90 2.94
C CYS A 227 16.11 -26.30 4.03
N MET A 228 16.14 -27.55 4.50
CA MET A 228 15.22 -28.03 5.52
C MET A 228 15.46 -27.44 6.91
N PHE A 229 16.71 -27.44 7.40
CA PHE A 229 17.01 -26.90 8.72
C PHE A 229 16.85 -25.38 8.79
N GLY A 230 17.25 -24.66 7.73
CA GLY A 230 17.02 -23.22 7.63
C GLY A 230 15.53 -22.88 7.67
N THR A 231 14.72 -23.59 6.87
CA THR A 231 13.27 -23.34 6.79
C THR A 231 12.55 -23.69 8.08
N LEU A 232 12.82 -24.85 8.67
CA LEU A 232 12.20 -25.27 9.93
C LEU A 232 12.63 -24.36 11.10
N GLY A 233 13.92 -24.02 11.17
CA GLY A 233 14.43 -23.11 12.20
C GLY A 233 13.79 -21.73 12.11
N ALA A 234 13.69 -21.17 10.91
CA ALA A 234 13.01 -19.90 10.67
C ALA A 234 11.52 -19.97 11.07
N ALA A 235 10.80 -21.02 10.66
CA ALA A 235 9.37 -21.17 10.98
C ALA A 235 9.09 -21.14 12.49
N VAL A 236 9.84 -21.94 13.26
CA VAL A 236 9.68 -22.02 14.72
C VAL A 236 9.96 -20.66 15.35
N ILE A 237 11.07 -20.03 14.98
CA ILE A 237 11.48 -18.75 15.54
C ILE A 237 10.48 -17.64 15.17
N TYR A 238 9.97 -17.61 13.94
CA TYR A 238 8.99 -16.62 13.49
C TYR A 238 7.69 -16.69 14.27
N ILE A 239 7.13 -17.89 14.43
CA ILE A 239 5.88 -18.09 15.17
C ILE A 239 6.06 -17.71 16.64
N LEU A 240 7.11 -18.22 17.29
CA LEU A 240 7.33 -17.98 18.71
C LEU A 240 7.62 -16.51 19.00
N SER A 241 8.49 -15.88 18.23
CA SER A 241 8.85 -14.47 18.45
C SER A 241 7.69 -13.52 18.21
N THR A 242 6.93 -13.69 17.13
CA THR A 242 5.79 -12.81 16.82
C THR A 242 4.67 -12.97 17.84
N ALA A 243 4.36 -14.20 18.27
CA ALA A 243 3.38 -14.48 19.32
C ALA A 243 3.81 -13.88 20.66
N ALA A 244 5.08 -14.03 21.05
CA ALA A 244 5.62 -13.45 22.28
C ALA A 244 5.50 -11.91 22.27
N ILE A 245 5.90 -11.25 21.18
CA ILE A 245 5.83 -9.78 21.05
C ILE A 245 4.39 -9.27 21.20
N GLN A 246 3.42 -9.95 20.59
CA GLN A 246 2.00 -9.54 20.67
C GLN A 246 1.40 -9.68 22.07
N GLY A 247 1.99 -10.48 22.96
CA GLY A 247 1.61 -10.53 24.37
C GLY A 247 2.45 -9.62 25.29
N ILE A 248 3.55 -9.06 24.80
CA ILE A 248 4.42 -8.12 25.54
C ILE A 248 3.99 -6.66 25.27
N VAL A 249 3.71 -6.33 24.00
CA VAL A 249 3.46 -4.96 23.55
C VAL A 249 1.98 -4.77 23.19
N PRO A 250 1.31 -3.71 23.67
CA PRO A 250 -0.05 -3.37 23.26
C PRO A 250 -0.17 -3.23 21.73
N ASN A 251 -1.27 -3.73 21.15
CA ASN A 251 -1.44 -3.82 19.70
C ASN A 251 -1.34 -2.46 18.98
N ALA A 252 -1.90 -1.39 19.56
CA ALA A 252 -1.85 -0.04 18.99
C ALA A 252 -0.41 0.48 18.86
N ASP A 253 0.40 0.34 19.92
CA ASP A 253 1.82 0.72 19.93
C ASP A 253 2.62 -0.12 18.93
N LEU A 254 2.33 -1.42 18.88
CA LEU A 254 3.01 -2.36 17.99
C LEU A 254 2.70 -2.06 16.51
N ALA A 255 1.45 -1.76 16.18
CA ALA A 255 1.01 -1.46 14.81
C ALA A 255 1.58 -0.13 14.27
N ALA A 256 1.92 0.82 15.15
CA ALA A 256 2.54 2.09 14.81
C ALA A 256 4.07 2.05 14.77
N SER A 257 4.69 0.97 15.27
CA SER A 257 6.14 0.87 15.44
C SER A 257 6.88 0.62 14.12
N THR A 258 7.95 1.37 13.87
CA THR A 258 8.92 1.14 12.77
C THR A 258 10.02 0.14 13.15
N GLY A 259 9.99 -0.41 14.37
CA GLY A 259 11.00 -1.30 14.91
C GLY A 259 10.46 -2.15 16.05
N PRO A 260 9.64 -3.17 15.76
CA PRO A 260 8.86 -3.85 16.79
C PRO A 260 9.72 -4.66 17.76
N PHE A 261 10.84 -5.24 17.31
CA PHE A 261 11.79 -5.91 18.21
C PHE A 261 12.46 -4.92 19.17
N GLY A 262 12.90 -3.75 18.67
CA GLY A 262 13.44 -2.70 19.52
C GLY A 262 12.42 -2.23 20.57
N LEU A 263 11.16 -2.05 20.16
CA LEU A 263 10.06 -1.69 21.06
C LEU A 263 9.79 -2.77 22.11
N ALA A 264 9.76 -4.05 21.73
CA ALA A 264 9.54 -5.14 22.66
C ALA A 264 10.66 -5.22 23.72
N PHE A 265 11.93 -5.11 23.30
CA PHE A 265 13.05 -5.09 24.24
C PHE A 265 13.10 -3.83 25.11
N ALA A 266 12.66 -2.69 24.58
CA ALA A 266 12.50 -1.47 25.37
C ALA A 266 11.46 -1.63 26.48
N ARG A 267 10.38 -2.36 26.21
CA ARG A 267 9.32 -2.69 27.18
C ARG A 267 9.74 -3.76 28.19
N MET A 268 10.49 -4.78 27.78
CA MET A 268 10.97 -5.82 28.68
C MET A 268 12.03 -5.31 29.66
N PHE A 269 12.91 -4.42 29.20
CA PHE A 269 14.06 -3.96 29.98
C PHE A 269 14.14 -2.44 30.10
N ASN A 270 14.58 -1.76 29.04
CA ASN A 270 14.72 -0.31 28.98
C ASN A 270 15.02 0.18 27.54
N PRO A 271 14.84 1.48 27.23
CA PRO A 271 15.05 2.03 25.89
C PRO A 271 16.45 1.77 25.30
N THR A 272 17.49 1.74 26.12
CA THR A 272 18.88 1.51 25.66
C THR A 272 19.04 0.11 25.06
N ILE A 273 18.48 -0.92 25.70
CA ILE A 273 18.49 -2.29 25.15
C ILE A 273 17.66 -2.35 23.87
N GLY A 274 16.53 -1.63 23.82
CA GLY A 274 15.75 -1.46 22.59
C GLY A 274 16.59 -0.90 21.44
N SER A 275 17.38 0.14 21.68
CA SER A 275 18.32 0.69 20.69
C SER A 275 19.39 -0.32 20.27
N ILE A 276 19.98 -1.08 21.20
CA ILE A 276 20.97 -2.12 20.83
C ILE A 276 20.35 -3.14 19.88
N VAL A 277 19.13 -3.59 20.15
CA VAL A 277 18.41 -4.53 19.28
C VAL A 277 18.10 -3.94 17.91
N MET A 278 17.75 -2.64 17.83
CA MET A 278 17.57 -1.95 16.55
C MET A 278 18.86 -1.88 15.73
N ALA A 279 20.01 -1.67 16.37
CA ALA A 279 21.30 -1.67 15.69
C ALA A 279 21.67 -3.08 15.17
N LEU A 280 21.40 -4.12 15.96
CA LEU A 280 21.58 -5.52 15.56
C LEU A 280 20.65 -5.91 14.40
N ALA A 281 19.41 -5.43 14.40
CA ALA A 281 18.46 -5.57 13.30
C ALA A 281 18.97 -4.91 12.01
N ALA A 282 19.49 -3.67 12.09
CA ALA A 282 20.10 -2.99 10.95
C ALA A 282 21.28 -3.80 10.38
N LEU A 283 22.15 -4.32 11.26
CA LEU A 283 23.28 -5.17 10.86
C LEU A 283 22.81 -6.45 10.14
N ALA A 284 21.75 -7.09 10.62
CA ALA A 284 21.19 -8.28 10.00
C ALA A 284 20.57 -7.99 8.62
N CYS A 285 19.86 -6.86 8.46
CA CYS A 285 19.33 -6.42 7.17
C CYS A 285 20.45 -6.16 6.14
N VAL A 286 21.54 -5.50 6.55
CA VAL A 286 22.72 -5.30 5.69
C VAL A 286 23.39 -6.64 5.35
N GLY A 287 23.46 -7.57 6.30
CA GLY A 287 23.93 -8.93 6.07
C GLY A 287 23.11 -9.70 5.04
N SER A 288 21.78 -9.59 5.12
CA SER A 288 20.84 -10.18 4.16
C SER A 288 20.96 -9.56 2.78
N LEU A 289 21.07 -8.23 2.70
CA LEU A 289 21.32 -7.56 1.43
C LEU A 289 22.62 -8.05 0.78
N LEU A 290 23.67 -8.24 1.56
CA LEU A 290 24.93 -8.78 1.09
C LEU A 290 24.79 -10.22 0.55
N GLY A 291 24.03 -11.09 1.24
CA GLY A 291 23.74 -12.46 0.79
C GLY A 291 22.88 -12.53 -0.48
N TRP A 292 21.91 -11.63 -0.62
CA TRP A 292 21.08 -11.54 -1.81
C TRP A 292 21.81 -10.93 -3.01
N GLN A 293 22.67 -9.92 -2.79
CA GLN A 293 23.56 -9.39 -3.84
C GLN A 293 24.50 -10.47 -4.40
N PHE A 294 25.02 -11.33 -3.51
CA PHE A 294 25.80 -12.48 -3.93
C PHE A 294 24.98 -13.47 -4.77
N THR A 295 23.79 -13.82 -4.31
CA THR A 295 22.90 -14.77 -5.00
C THR A 295 22.46 -14.24 -6.37
N LEU A 296 22.20 -12.94 -6.49
CA LEU A 296 21.89 -12.27 -7.75
C LEU A 296 23.04 -12.44 -8.76
N ALA A 297 24.26 -12.16 -8.31
CA ALA A 297 25.45 -12.24 -9.15
C ALA A 297 25.76 -13.68 -9.59
N GLN A 298 25.61 -14.65 -8.68
CA GLN A 298 25.82 -16.07 -8.99
C GLN A 298 24.77 -16.59 -9.98
N THR A 299 23.51 -16.19 -9.82
CA THR A 299 22.41 -16.53 -10.73
C THR A 299 22.69 -16.06 -12.16
N ALA A 300 23.10 -14.79 -12.32
CA ALA A 300 23.51 -14.26 -13.62
C ALA A 300 24.73 -14.97 -14.20
N LYS A 301 25.71 -15.32 -13.35
CA LYS A 301 26.92 -16.02 -13.78
C LYS A 301 26.60 -17.42 -14.31
N ASP A 302 25.81 -18.21 -13.57
CA ASP A 302 25.43 -19.57 -13.96
C ASP A 302 24.62 -19.57 -15.28
N ALA A 303 23.75 -18.58 -15.48
CA ALA A 303 23.04 -18.39 -16.75
C ALA A 303 23.95 -17.96 -17.91
N ALA A 304 24.96 -17.13 -17.64
CA ALA A 304 25.95 -16.74 -18.66
C ALA A 304 26.86 -17.90 -19.06
N ASP A 305 27.29 -18.73 -18.09
CA ASP A 305 28.11 -19.92 -18.33
C ASP A 305 27.36 -20.96 -19.19
N THR A 306 26.03 -21.04 -19.06
CA THR A 306 25.15 -21.88 -19.89
C THR A 306 24.72 -21.23 -21.22
N ARG A 307 25.30 -20.07 -21.56
CA ARG A 307 25.01 -19.26 -22.76
C ARG A 307 23.58 -18.70 -22.83
N MET A 308 22.82 -18.76 -21.74
CA MET A 308 21.46 -18.22 -21.61
C MET A 308 21.42 -16.72 -21.30
N PHE A 309 22.58 -16.14 -20.97
CA PHE A 309 22.73 -14.74 -20.62
C PHE A 309 24.02 -14.16 -21.23
N PRO A 310 24.14 -12.82 -21.39
CA PRO A 310 25.32 -12.24 -22.01
C PRO A 310 26.63 -12.63 -21.30
N GLY A 311 27.66 -12.99 -22.07
CA GLY A 311 28.93 -13.53 -21.54
C GLY A 311 29.71 -12.58 -20.62
N ILE A 312 29.35 -11.28 -20.56
CA ILE A 312 29.91 -10.33 -19.60
C ILE A 312 29.63 -10.72 -18.14
N PHE A 313 28.49 -11.37 -17.88
CA PHE A 313 28.10 -11.82 -16.54
C PHE A 313 28.83 -13.09 -16.08
N GLY A 314 29.44 -13.85 -17.00
CA GLY A 314 30.19 -15.07 -16.67
C GLY A 314 31.64 -14.83 -16.23
N LYS A 315 32.20 -13.63 -16.49
CA LYS A 315 33.61 -13.31 -16.21
C LYS A 315 33.85 -13.07 -14.72
N ALA A 316 34.48 -14.04 -14.05
CA ALA A 316 34.87 -13.94 -12.65
C ALA A 316 36.30 -13.41 -12.44
N ASN A 317 36.54 -12.73 -11.33
CA ASN A 317 37.88 -12.32 -10.88
C ASN A 317 38.67 -13.51 -10.28
N ARG A 318 39.91 -13.28 -9.82
CA ARG A 318 40.75 -14.30 -9.15
C ARG A 318 40.14 -14.90 -7.87
N MET A 319 39.15 -14.22 -7.29
CA MET A 319 38.45 -14.65 -6.08
C MET A 319 37.09 -15.31 -6.38
N GLY A 320 36.72 -15.47 -7.65
CA GLY A 320 35.46 -16.11 -8.08
C GLY A 320 34.26 -15.17 -8.15
N ALA A 321 34.43 -13.85 -8.03
CA ALA A 321 33.32 -12.87 -8.09
C ALA A 321 33.14 -12.30 -9.51
N PRO A 322 31.91 -12.31 -10.10
CA PRO A 322 31.61 -11.71 -11.39
C PRO A 322 31.39 -10.19 -11.31
N ILE A 323 32.48 -9.42 -11.10
CA ILE A 323 32.44 -7.97 -10.83
C ILE A 323 31.64 -7.19 -11.88
N ALA A 324 31.83 -7.47 -13.18
CA ALA A 324 31.12 -6.74 -14.23
C ALA A 324 29.60 -6.90 -14.13
N GLY A 325 29.12 -8.12 -13.83
CA GLY A 325 27.70 -8.39 -13.61
C GLY A 325 27.17 -7.69 -12.35
N MET A 326 27.95 -7.71 -11.26
CA MET A 326 27.61 -7.01 -10.02
C MET A 326 27.47 -5.49 -10.22
N VAL A 327 28.38 -4.86 -10.99
CA VAL A 327 28.33 -3.42 -11.28
C VAL A 327 27.12 -3.07 -12.15
N ILE A 328 26.83 -3.86 -13.19
CA ILE A 328 25.65 -3.64 -14.04
C ILE A 328 24.37 -3.73 -13.19
N MET A 329 24.26 -4.75 -12.33
CA MET A 329 23.11 -4.88 -11.44
C MET A 329 23.05 -3.80 -10.38
N GLY A 330 24.18 -3.32 -9.86
CA GLY A 330 24.23 -2.16 -8.98
C GLY A 330 23.66 -0.90 -9.65
N ILE A 331 23.95 -0.69 -10.94
CA ILE A 331 23.36 0.41 -11.72
C ILE A 331 21.85 0.21 -11.90
N VAL A 332 21.42 -0.98 -12.33
CA VAL A 332 19.99 -1.29 -12.52
C VAL A 332 19.21 -1.10 -11.22
N GLN A 333 19.73 -1.59 -10.10
CA GLN A 333 19.13 -1.44 -8.79
C GLN A 333 19.15 0.00 -8.29
N SER A 334 20.16 0.79 -8.66
CA SER A 334 20.18 2.23 -8.37
C SER A 334 19.09 2.97 -9.14
N LEU A 335 18.85 2.60 -10.40
CA LEU A 335 17.75 3.16 -11.19
C LEU A 335 16.39 2.75 -10.62
N MET A 336 16.24 1.49 -10.21
CA MET A 336 15.04 1.02 -9.53
C MET A 336 14.84 1.72 -8.18
N ALA A 337 15.92 2.02 -7.45
CA ALA A 337 15.85 2.76 -6.20
C ALA A 337 15.33 4.20 -6.40
N MET A 338 15.37 4.78 -7.60
CA MET A 338 14.72 6.08 -7.86
C MET A 338 13.19 6.02 -7.68
N SER A 339 12.57 4.84 -7.83
CA SER A 339 11.15 4.65 -7.49
C SER A 339 10.86 4.85 -6.00
N THR A 340 11.90 4.90 -5.15
CA THR A 340 11.76 5.19 -3.71
C THR A 340 11.58 6.68 -3.38
N ILE A 341 11.63 7.56 -4.39
CA ILE A 341 11.38 9.00 -4.26
C ILE A 341 9.87 9.25 -4.20
N SER A 342 9.21 8.81 -3.13
CA SER A 342 7.81 9.13 -2.84
C SER A 342 7.56 9.21 -1.33
N PRO A 343 6.56 9.98 -0.87
CA PRO A 343 6.38 10.33 0.55
C PRO A 343 6.02 9.17 1.49
N ASN A 344 5.68 7.97 0.99
CA ASN A 344 5.23 6.85 1.83
C ASN A 344 6.06 5.56 1.64
N LEU A 345 7.12 5.41 2.46
CA LEU A 345 8.08 4.31 2.40
C LEU A 345 7.45 2.92 2.62
N SER A 346 6.43 2.84 3.49
CA SER A 346 5.77 1.57 3.84
C SER A 346 4.93 1.01 2.68
N GLU A 347 4.24 1.87 1.92
CA GLU A 347 3.42 1.44 0.78
C GLU A 347 4.28 1.00 -0.40
N GLN A 348 5.38 1.72 -0.66
CA GLN A 348 6.36 1.32 -1.67
C GLN A 348 7.02 -0.02 -1.32
N PHE A 349 7.42 -0.20 -0.07
CA PHE A 349 7.98 -1.47 0.40
C PHE A 349 6.99 -2.61 0.16
N ALA A 350 5.71 -2.44 0.52
CA ALA A 350 4.69 -3.45 0.28
C ALA A 350 4.49 -3.75 -1.21
N ALA A 351 4.48 -2.74 -2.08
CA ALA A 351 4.34 -2.93 -3.52
C ALA A 351 5.54 -3.69 -4.14
N LEU A 352 6.77 -3.30 -3.76
CA LEU A 352 8.00 -3.97 -4.20
C LEU A 352 8.06 -5.42 -3.69
N VAL A 353 7.68 -5.64 -2.44
CA VAL A 353 7.60 -6.97 -1.83
C VAL A 353 6.59 -7.84 -2.57
N ASN A 354 5.36 -7.37 -2.77
CA ASN A 354 4.32 -8.17 -3.44
C ASN A 354 4.73 -8.55 -4.87
N LEU A 355 5.31 -7.61 -5.62
CA LEU A 355 5.81 -7.90 -6.98
C LEU A 355 6.99 -8.89 -6.95
N ALA A 356 7.93 -8.74 -6.01
CA ALA A 356 9.04 -9.67 -5.83
C ALA A 356 8.55 -11.07 -5.43
N VAL A 357 7.55 -11.18 -4.54
CA VAL A 357 6.92 -12.45 -4.15
C VAL A 357 6.32 -13.13 -5.37
N VAL A 358 5.48 -12.45 -6.16
CA VAL A 358 4.86 -13.06 -7.35
C VAL A 358 5.92 -13.53 -8.35
N THR A 359 6.91 -12.68 -8.64
CA THR A 359 8.00 -13.02 -9.57
C THR A 359 8.94 -14.11 -9.05
N ASN A 360 8.95 -14.41 -7.74
CA ASN A 360 9.69 -15.52 -7.15
C ASN A 360 8.88 -16.83 -7.09
N VAL A 361 7.58 -16.74 -6.79
CA VAL A 361 6.71 -17.91 -6.65
C VAL A 361 6.44 -18.60 -7.99
N LEU A 362 6.40 -17.85 -9.10
CA LEU A 362 6.31 -18.44 -10.44
C LEU A 362 7.49 -19.41 -10.74
N PRO A 363 8.77 -19.03 -10.53
CA PRO A 363 9.90 -19.96 -10.49
C PRO A 363 9.67 -21.21 -9.64
N TYR A 364 9.13 -21.07 -8.43
CA TYR A 364 8.89 -22.22 -7.55
C TYR A 364 7.90 -23.21 -8.18
N ILE A 365 6.81 -22.70 -8.75
CA ILE A 365 5.80 -23.53 -9.41
C ILE A 365 6.43 -24.34 -10.54
N ILE A 366 7.17 -23.68 -11.43
CA ILE A 366 7.78 -24.32 -12.61
C ILE A 366 8.85 -25.34 -12.19
N SER A 367 9.71 -24.99 -11.23
CA SER A 367 10.78 -25.88 -10.77
C SER A 367 10.24 -27.07 -9.97
N LEU A 368 9.21 -26.89 -9.14
CA LEU A 368 8.60 -27.97 -8.38
C LEU A 368 7.75 -28.89 -9.25
N SER A 369 7.05 -28.36 -10.26
CA SER A 369 6.30 -29.22 -11.19
C SER A 369 7.24 -30.07 -12.05
N ALA A 370 8.46 -29.60 -12.35
CA ALA A 370 9.48 -30.41 -13.01
C ALA A 370 9.91 -31.63 -12.19
N LEU A 371 9.76 -31.62 -10.85
CA LEU A 371 10.13 -32.73 -9.98
C LEU A 371 9.38 -34.02 -10.32
N PHE A 372 8.12 -33.95 -10.79
CA PHE A 372 7.37 -35.13 -11.23
C PHE A 372 8.07 -35.85 -12.39
N VAL A 373 8.62 -35.09 -13.33
CA VAL A 373 9.37 -35.60 -14.48
C VAL A 373 10.74 -36.12 -14.04
N MET A 374 11.44 -35.37 -13.18
CA MET A 374 12.74 -35.76 -12.63
C MET A 374 12.67 -37.10 -11.89
N MET A 375 11.69 -37.29 -11.01
CA MET A 375 11.52 -38.54 -10.26
C MET A 375 11.21 -39.74 -11.16
N ARG A 376 10.43 -39.53 -12.22
CA ARG A 376 10.09 -40.56 -13.21
C ARG A 376 11.33 -40.96 -14.03
N ASN A 377 12.10 -39.99 -14.50
CA ASN A 377 13.32 -40.24 -15.28
C ASN A 377 14.41 -40.91 -14.44
N ALA A 378 14.47 -40.61 -13.14
CA ALA A 378 15.39 -41.23 -12.20
C ALA A 378 14.98 -42.65 -11.75
N GLY A 379 13.80 -43.15 -12.16
CA GLY A 379 13.32 -44.47 -11.75
C GLY A 379 13.02 -44.59 -10.25
N THR A 380 12.53 -43.50 -9.63
CA THR A 380 12.29 -43.45 -8.17
C THR A 380 11.26 -44.52 -7.74
N PRO A 381 11.49 -45.27 -6.64
CA PRO A 381 10.56 -46.30 -6.18
C PRO A 381 9.12 -45.76 -5.99
N PRO A 382 8.07 -46.54 -6.31
CA PRO A 382 6.68 -46.06 -6.29
C PRO A 382 6.22 -45.50 -4.93
N ALA A 383 6.67 -46.10 -3.83
CA ALA A 383 6.34 -45.62 -2.49
C ALA A 383 6.92 -44.22 -2.22
N LYS A 384 8.20 -44.01 -2.56
CA LYS A 384 8.86 -42.71 -2.42
C LYS A 384 8.26 -41.67 -3.38
N TYR A 385 7.96 -42.07 -4.62
CA TYR A 385 7.30 -41.21 -5.59
C TYR A 385 5.96 -40.67 -5.06
N ARG A 386 5.11 -41.53 -4.47
CA ARG A 386 3.80 -41.12 -3.94
C ARG A 386 3.91 -40.10 -2.82
N VAL A 387 4.85 -40.29 -1.89
CA VAL A 387 5.06 -39.36 -0.77
C VAL A 387 5.59 -38.03 -1.29
N ASN A 388 6.63 -38.05 -2.12
CA ASN A 388 7.21 -36.84 -2.70
C ASN A 388 6.17 -36.08 -3.52
N ALA A 389 5.40 -36.78 -4.37
CA ALA A 389 4.34 -36.19 -5.18
C ALA A 389 3.26 -35.51 -4.34
N ALA A 390 2.81 -36.15 -3.24
CA ALA A 390 1.83 -35.55 -2.34
C ALA A 390 2.34 -34.26 -1.70
N VAL A 391 3.59 -34.24 -1.23
CA VAL A 391 4.21 -33.03 -0.66
C VAL A 391 4.39 -31.95 -1.73
N THR A 392 4.80 -32.30 -2.95
CA THR A 392 4.91 -31.37 -4.07
C THR A 392 3.55 -30.75 -4.45
N VAL A 393 2.46 -31.53 -4.43
CA VAL A 393 1.11 -30.98 -4.68
C VAL A 393 0.74 -29.95 -3.61
N VAL A 394 1.04 -30.19 -2.33
CA VAL A 394 0.82 -29.21 -1.25
C VAL A 394 1.64 -27.95 -1.50
N ALA A 395 2.91 -28.10 -1.88
CA ALA A 395 3.79 -26.98 -2.21
C ALA A 395 3.24 -26.13 -3.37
N LEU A 396 2.76 -26.78 -4.44
CA LEU A 396 2.17 -26.11 -5.61
C LEU A 396 0.85 -25.41 -5.27
N ALA A 397 -0.04 -26.08 -4.53
CA ALA A 397 -1.31 -25.49 -4.09
C ALA A 397 -1.08 -24.24 -3.23
N TYR A 398 -0.12 -24.31 -2.30
CA TYR A 398 0.29 -23.16 -1.49
C TYR A 398 0.88 -22.03 -2.35
N SER A 399 1.72 -22.37 -3.34
CA SER A 399 2.32 -21.39 -4.26
C SER A 399 1.27 -20.65 -5.09
N VAL A 400 0.26 -21.36 -5.60
CA VAL A 400 -0.88 -20.75 -6.32
C VAL A 400 -1.69 -19.84 -5.39
N TYR A 401 -1.96 -20.31 -4.17
CA TYR A 401 -2.67 -19.51 -3.18
C TYR A 401 -1.90 -18.24 -2.80
N ALA A 402 -0.57 -18.31 -2.70
CA ALA A 402 0.27 -17.16 -2.41
C ALA A 402 0.28 -16.10 -3.54
N ILE A 403 0.23 -16.54 -4.80
CA ILE A 403 0.05 -15.62 -5.95
C ILE A 403 -1.29 -14.89 -5.82
N TYR A 404 -2.37 -15.62 -5.55
CA TYR A 404 -3.69 -15.03 -5.32
C TYR A 404 -3.68 -14.01 -4.16
N ALA A 405 -3.05 -14.36 -3.04
CA ALA A 405 -2.97 -13.51 -1.85
C ALA A 405 -2.09 -12.26 -2.03
N SER A 406 -1.23 -12.20 -3.07
CA SER A 406 -0.31 -11.07 -3.31
C SER A 406 -0.98 -9.87 -4.01
N GLY A 407 -2.23 -10.02 -4.45
CA GLY A 407 -3.04 -8.93 -5.01
C GLY A 407 -2.93 -8.78 -6.53
N LYS A 408 -3.99 -8.24 -7.15
CA LYS A 408 -4.17 -8.22 -8.61
C LYS A 408 -3.05 -7.47 -9.35
N ASP A 409 -2.60 -6.34 -8.83
CA ASP A 409 -1.58 -5.52 -9.47
C ASP A 409 -0.21 -6.22 -9.52
N ALA A 410 0.18 -6.87 -8.42
CA ALA A 410 1.42 -7.64 -8.35
C ALA A 410 1.36 -8.86 -9.29
N VAL A 411 0.20 -9.53 -9.35
CA VAL A 411 -0.03 -10.66 -10.28
C VAL A 411 0.08 -10.20 -11.72
N LEU A 412 -0.59 -9.10 -12.09
CA LEU A 412 -0.51 -8.53 -13.43
C LEU A 412 0.94 -8.19 -13.79
N GLY A 413 1.67 -7.52 -12.90
CA GLY A 413 3.09 -7.21 -13.08
C GLY A 413 3.94 -8.46 -13.30
N GLY A 414 3.77 -9.50 -12.49
CA GLY A 414 4.46 -10.76 -12.65
C GLY A 414 4.15 -11.47 -13.97
N MET A 415 2.88 -11.45 -14.40
CA MET A 415 2.46 -12.02 -15.69
C MET A 415 3.04 -11.25 -16.88
N LEU A 416 3.11 -9.92 -16.80
CA LEU A 416 3.77 -9.09 -17.82
C LEU A 416 5.26 -9.38 -17.92
N VAL A 417 5.96 -9.50 -16.78
CA VAL A 417 7.37 -9.92 -16.76
C VAL A 417 7.53 -11.31 -17.37
N MET A 418 6.64 -12.25 -17.05
CA MET A 418 6.66 -13.59 -17.62
C MET A 418 6.50 -13.56 -19.14
N ALA A 419 5.54 -12.79 -19.65
CA ALA A 419 5.31 -12.61 -21.08
C ALA A 419 6.53 -11.99 -21.78
N ILE A 420 7.15 -10.96 -21.19
CA ILE A 420 8.40 -10.36 -21.69
C ILE A 420 9.53 -11.41 -21.72
N GLY A 421 9.63 -12.27 -20.70
CA GLY A 421 10.59 -13.37 -20.66
C GLY A 421 10.45 -14.30 -21.86
N TYR A 422 9.22 -14.70 -22.20
CA TYR A 422 8.97 -15.51 -23.40
C TYR A 422 9.33 -14.79 -24.71
N VAL A 423 9.05 -13.47 -24.81
CA VAL A 423 9.44 -12.68 -25.98
C VAL A 423 10.97 -12.65 -26.13
N ILE A 424 11.70 -12.37 -25.05
CA ILE A 424 13.17 -12.36 -25.05
C ILE A 424 13.73 -13.75 -25.41
N TYR A 425 13.16 -14.81 -24.84
CA TYR A 425 13.56 -16.18 -25.17
C TYR A 425 13.29 -16.50 -26.65
N GLY A 426 12.17 -16.06 -27.21
CA GLY A 426 11.84 -16.26 -28.63
C GLY A 426 12.93 -15.74 -29.57
N PHE A 427 13.53 -14.59 -29.26
CA PHE A 427 14.68 -14.05 -30.00
C PHE A 427 15.99 -14.83 -29.79
N MET A 428 16.10 -15.68 -28.77
CA MET A 428 17.30 -16.48 -28.53
C MET A 428 17.11 -17.97 -28.85
N ALA A 429 15.86 -18.42 -29.01
CA ALA A 429 15.49 -19.82 -29.16
C ALA A 429 16.19 -20.49 -30.36
N PHE A 430 16.43 -19.75 -31.44
CA PHE A 430 17.14 -20.26 -32.63
C PHE A 430 18.57 -20.75 -32.33
N ARG A 431 19.19 -20.28 -31.24
CA ARG A 431 20.55 -20.69 -30.82
C ARG A 431 20.56 -22.04 -30.10
N PHE A 432 19.40 -22.49 -29.62
CA PHE A 432 19.23 -23.70 -28.83
C PHE A 432 18.32 -24.74 -29.50
N ALA A 433 17.77 -24.41 -30.67
CA ALA A 433 17.15 -25.36 -31.56
C ALA A 433 18.22 -26.35 -32.05
N ALA A 434 18.39 -27.46 -31.33
CA ALA A 434 19.15 -28.58 -31.84
C ALA A 434 18.48 -29.03 -33.15
N VAL A 435 19.29 -29.28 -34.17
CA VAL A 435 18.88 -29.95 -35.40
C VAL A 435 18.34 -31.33 -35.05
N THR A 436 17.06 -31.44 -34.73
CA THR A 436 16.31 -32.70 -34.85
C THR A 436 15.98 -32.88 -36.32
N SER A 437 17.00 -33.22 -37.12
CA SER A 437 16.81 -33.79 -38.44
C SER A 437 16.40 -35.26 -38.28
N ALA A 438 15.11 -35.48 -38.02
CA ALA A 438 14.36 -36.66 -38.45
C ALA A 438 12.94 -36.58 -37.88
N GLY A 439 11.95 -36.37 -38.75
CA GLY A 439 10.59 -36.84 -38.49
C GLY A 439 9.57 -35.88 -37.88
N ARG A 440 9.64 -34.58 -38.15
CA ARG A 440 8.43 -33.73 -38.10
C ARG A 440 8.28 -32.97 -39.42
N THR A 441 7.68 -33.65 -40.37
CA THR A 441 7.12 -33.07 -41.58
C THR A 441 6.11 -31.98 -41.22
N ALA A 442 6.26 -30.84 -41.89
CA ALA A 442 5.25 -29.80 -42.09
C ALA A 442 4.65 -29.11 -40.84
N ALA A 443 5.31 -28.06 -40.37
CA ALA A 443 4.62 -26.92 -39.75
C ALA A 443 5.37 -25.58 -39.92
N ALA A 444 6.23 -25.46 -40.94
CA ALA A 444 7.01 -24.24 -41.19
C ALA A 444 6.21 -23.11 -41.87
N SER A 445 4.90 -23.27 -42.06
CA SER A 445 4.03 -22.28 -42.72
C SER A 445 2.92 -21.72 -41.81
N ALA A 446 2.85 -22.12 -40.54
CA ALA A 446 1.82 -21.63 -39.61
C ALA A 446 2.30 -20.49 -38.67
N ALA A 447 3.60 -20.37 -38.39
CA ALA A 447 4.11 -19.40 -37.40
C ALA A 447 4.08 -17.95 -37.89
N ALA A 448 4.28 -17.71 -39.20
CA ALA A 448 4.16 -16.38 -39.79
C ALA A 448 2.70 -15.91 -39.92
N VAL A 449 1.76 -16.86 -40.06
CA VAL A 449 0.32 -16.58 -40.14
C VAL A 449 -0.27 -16.39 -38.73
N LEU A 450 0.22 -17.08 -37.70
CA LEU A 450 -0.23 -16.91 -36.32
C LEU A 450 0.28 -15.61 -35.68
N ALA A 451 1.51 -15.17 -36.01
CA ALA A 451 2.04 -13.88 -35.55
C ALA A 451 1.30 -12.69 -36.18
N LEU A 452 0.86 -12.81 -37.44
CA LEU A 452 0.04 -11.80 -38.11
C LEU A 452 -1.43 -11.87 -37.63
N ALA A 453 -1.95 -13.06 -37.33
CA ALA A 453 -3.28 -13.22 -36.73
C ALA A 453 -3.36 -12.66 -35.29
N LEU A 454 -2.28 -12.72 -34.51
CA LEU A 454 -2.21 -12.15 -33.16
C LEU A 454 -2.07 -10.61 -33.16
N MET A 455 -1.44 -10.02 -34.19
CA MET A 455 -1.43 -8.55 -34.35
C MET A 455 -2.74 -8.00 -34.92
N VAL A 456 -3.44 -8.77 -35.77
CA VAL A 456 -4.75 -8.39 -36.31
C VAL A 456 -5.88 -8.64 -35.29
N LEU A 457 -5.76 -9.61 -34.38
CA LEU A 457 -6.68 -9.74 -33.24
C LEU A 457 -6.49 -8.66 -32.17
N ALA A 458 -5.28 -8.09 -32.02
CA ALA A 458 -5.05 -6.95 -31.13
C ALA A 458 -5.63 -5.63 -31.68
N GLY A 459 -5.83 -5.52 -33.00
CA GLY A 459 -6.48 -4.38 -33.67
C GLY A 459 -8.00 -4.52 -33.86
N LEU A 460 -8.58 -5.67 -33.50
CA LEU A 460 -10.03 -5.96 -33.57
C LEU A 460 -10.66 -6.21 -32.19
N LEU A 461 -9.93 -5.92 -31.10
CA LEU A 461 -10.55 -5.78 -29.80
C LEU A 461 -11.45 -4.53 -29.82
N PRO A 462 -12.74 -4.64 -29.48
CA PRO A 462 -13.55 -3.46 -29.19
C PRO A 462 -12.85 -2.64 -28.09
N PRO A 463 -13.02 -1.31 -28.04
CA PRO A 463 -12.66 -0.56 -26.84
C PRO A 463 -13.32 -1.25 -25.63
N PRO A 464 -12.69 -1.28 -24.44
CA PRO A 464 -13.21 -2.02 -23.31
C PRO A 464 -14.65 -1.58 -23.05
N ALA A 465 -15.59 -2.46 -23.39
CA ALA A 465 -16.95 -2.34 -22.97
C ALA A 465 -16.94 -2.55 -21.46
N HIS A 466 -17.34 -1.52 -20.72
CA HIS A 466 -17.87 -1.70 -19.40
C HIS A 466 -18.99 -2.74 -19.48
N ALA A 467 -18.78 -3.88 -18.81
CA ALA A 467 -19.81 -4.86 -18.53
C ALA A 467 -19.41 -5.65 -17.27
N ASP A 468 -19.88 -5.15 -16.12
CA ASP A 468 -20.55 -5.92 -15.07
C ASP A 468 -21.38 -7.10 -15.68
N GLU A 469 -21.54 -8.30 -15.11
CA GLU A 469 -21.74 -8.77 -13.72
C GLU A 469 -21.84 -10.36 -13.74
N PRO A 470 -22.04 -11.15 -12.64
CA PRO A 470 -22.25 -10.77 -11.23
C PRO A 470 -21.50 -11.60 -10.15
N THR A 471 -20.87 -10.89 -9.23
CA THR A 471 -20.99 -11.12 -7.77
C THR A 471 -20.82 -9.72 -7.16
N PRO A 472 -21.79 -9.24 -6.36
CA PRO A 472 -22.31 -7.85 -6.39
C PRO A 472 -21.20 -6.79 -6.28
N THR A 473 -20.73 -6.26 -7.42
CA THR A 473 -19.55 -5.39 -7.46
C THR A 473 -19.88 -3.92 -7.17
N GLY A 474 -21.11 -3.48 -7.41
CA GLY A 474 -21.60 -2.13 -7.06
C GLY A 474 -22.21 -2.04 -5.65
N SER A 475 -22.18 -0.86 -5.04
CA SER A 475 -22.80 -0.63 -3.72
C SER A 475 -24.30 -0.91 -3.75
N LEU A 476 -24.98 -0.60 -4.85
CA LEU A 476 -26.40 -0.91 -5.03
C LEU A 476 -26.69 -2.42 -4.98
N ALA A 477 -25.83 -3.25 -5.57
CA ALA A 477 -26.00 -4.70 -5.54
C ALA A 477 -25.78 -5.27 -4.11
N ARG A 478 -24.81 -4.74 -3.36
CA ARG A 478 -24.62 -5.09 -1.93
C ARG A 478 -25.81 -4.66 -1.08
N ILE A 479 -26.33 -3.45 -1.29
CA ILE A 479 -27.50 -2.92 -0.58
C ILE A 479 -28.74 -3.77 -0.88
N LYS A 480 -28.92 -4.18 -2.14
CA LYS A 480 -30.03 -5.06 -2.54
C LYS A 480 -29.99 -6.41 -1.81
N GLN A 481 -28.80 -6.98 -1.64
CA GLN A 481 -28.63 -8.24 -0.93
C GLN A 481 -28.76 -8.11 0.59
N SER A 482 -28.19 -7.07 1.18
CA SER A 482 -28.19 -6.87 2.64
C SER A 482 -29.50 -6.30 3.17
N GLY A 483 -30.29 -5.63 2.32
CA GLY A 483 -31.45 -4.83 2.72
C GLY A 483 -31.08 -3.63 3.60
N ALA A 484 -29.81 -3.23 3.62
CA ALA A 484 -29.30 -2.16 4.46
C ALA A 484 -28.22 -1.32 3.77
N ILE A 485 -28.19 -0.02 4.09
CA ILE A 485 -27.18 0.94 3.63
C ILE A 485 -26.48 1.56 4.84
N ASN A 486 -25.16 1.63 4.80
CA ASN A 486 -24.37 2.29 5.83
C ASN A 486 -24.04 3.73 5.40
N VAL A 487 -24.56 4.71 6.14
CA VAL A 487 -24.44 6.12 5.78
C VAL A 487 -23.57 6.84 6.82
N GLY A 488 -22.37 7.24 6.40
CA GLY A 488 -21.39 7.96 7.20
C GLY A 488 -21.75 9.42 7.41
N TYR A 489 -21.55 9.93 8.62
CA TYR A 489 -21.76 11.35 8.94
C TYR A 489 -20.78 11.85 10.02
N PHE A 490 -20.55 13.17 10.05
CA PHE A 490 -19.73 13.82 11.09
C PHE A 490 -20.60 14.21 12.29
N ASN A 491 -20.12 14.01 13.52
CA ASN A 491 -20.89 14.32 14.74
C ASN A 491 -20.94 15.82 15.06
N ASP A 492 -20.01 16.60 14.52
CA ASP A 492 -19.67 17.97 14.92
C ASP A 492 -19.64 18.95 13.73
N ALA A 493 -20.36 18.65 12.65
CA ALA A 493 -20.39 19.46 11.42
C ALA A 493 -21.73 20.19 11.23
N GLN A 494 -22.26 20.83 12.28
CA GLN A 494 -23.47 21.65 12.17
C GLN A 494 -23.25 22.80 11.17
N PRO A 495 -24.20 23.11 10.25
CA PRO A 495 -25.55 22.54 10.12
C PRO A 495 -25.68 21.35 9.14
N PHE A 496 -24.57 20.82 8.61
CA PHE A 496 -24.58 19.75 7.61
C PHE A 496 -24.93 18.38 8.20
N SER A 497 -24.15 17.93 9.18
CA SER A 497 -24.41 16.68 9.90
C SER A 497 -23.95 16.80 11.35
N TYR A 498 -24.81 16.39 12.29
CA TYR A 498 -24.52 16.40 13.71
C TYR A 498 -25.53 15.54 14.47
N LYS A 499 -25.29 15.32 15.76
CA LYS A 499 -26.31 14.79 16.69
C LYS A 499 -26.95 15.94 17.44
N ASP A 500 -28.28 15.98 17.46
CA ASP A 500 -29.01 16.97 18.26
C ASP A 500 -28.93 16.66 19.76
N ALA A 501 -29.51 17.55 20.59
CA ALA A 501 -29.53 17.38 22.04
C ALA A 501 -30.27 16.10 22.51
N ASN A 502 -31.12 15.50 21.66
CA ASN A 502 -31.82 14.26 21.94
C ASN A 502 -31.05 13.03 21.42
N GLY A 503 -29.84 13.23 20.88
CA GLY A 503 -29.00 12.18 20.32
C GLY A 503 -29.39 11.71 18.91
N GLN A 504 -30.35 12.37 18.26
CA GLN A 504 -30.78 12.04 16.90
C GLN A 504 -29.83 12.62 15.86
N VAL A 505 -29.50 11.82 14.84
CA VAL A 505 -28.67 12.27 13.71
C VAL A 505 -29.49 13.17 12.80
N THR A 506 -29.06 14.42 12.63
CA THR A 506 -29.80 15.43 11.87
C THR A 506 -28.85 16.39 11.15
N GLY A 507 -29.39 17.16 10.22
CA GLY A 507 -28.65 18.15 9.45
C GLY A 507 -29.07 18.19 7.98
N TYR A 508 -28.58 19.20 7.27
CA TYR A 508 -28.90 19.41 5.86
C TYR A 508 -28.43 18.23 4.98
N THR A 509 -27.19 17.77 5.11
CA THR A 509 -26.67 16.67 4.29
C THR A 509 -27.23 15.32 4.72
N ILE A 510 -27.66 15.19 5.98
CA ILE A 510 -28.41 14.01 6.46
C ILE A 510 -29.75 13.90 5.73
N ALA A 511 -30.49 15.02 5.59
CA ALA A 511 -31.76 15.03 4.87
C ALA A 511 -31.58 14.67 3.37
N LEU A 512 -30.50 15.15 2.74
CA LEU A 512 -30.15 14.78 1.37
C LEU A 512 -29.79 13.30 1.23
N CYS A 513 -28.94 12.78 2.13
CA CYS A 513 -28.60 11.35 2.15
C CYS A 513 -29.83 10.46 2.36
N GLN A 514 -30.78 10.90 3.19
CA GLN A 514 -32.04 10.18 3.37
C GLN A 514 -32.84 10.12 2.06
N LYS A 515 -32.91 11.22 1.31
CA LYS A 515 -33.56 11.22 -0.02
C LYS A 515 -32.88 10.27 -1.01
N ILE A 516 -31.54 10.19 -0.99
CA ILE A 516 -30.79 9.22 -1.80
C ILE A 516 -31.13 7.78 -1.36
N ALA A 517 -31.17 7.51 -0.05
CA ALA A 517 -31.55 6.19 0.44
C ALA A 517 -32.99 5.80 0.07
N ASP A 518 -33.93 6.74 0.10
CA ASP A 518 -35.31 6.53 -0.32
C ASP A 518 -35.42 6.22 -1.83
N GLU A 519 -34.61 6.89 -2.67
CA GLU A 519 -34.51 6.57 -4.10
C GLU A 519 -33.90 5.18 -4.32
N ILE A 520 -32.82 4.83 -3.61
CA ILE A 520 -32.19 3.50 -3.66
C ILE A 520 -33.21 2.40 -3.33
N LYS A 521 -34.02 2.60 -2.29
CA LYS A 521 -35.09 1.66 -1.93
C LYS A 521 -36.06 1.44 -3.09
N THR A 522 -36.44 2.53 -3.75
CA THR A 522 -37.40 2.54 -4.86
C THR A 522 -36.81 1.88 -6.11
N ASP A 523 -35.60 2.30 -6.51
CA ASP A 523 -34.88 1.81 -7.69
C ASP A 523 -34.57 0.31 -7.60
N LEU A 524 -34.18 -0.16 -6.41
CA LEU A 524 -33.89 -1.59 -6.18
C LEU A 524 -35.14 -2.45 -5.92
N GLY A 525 -36.33 -1.85 -5.82
CA GLY A 525 -37.59 -2.54 -5.57
C GLY A 525 -37.69 -3.19 -4.18
N LEU A 526 -37.07 -2.60 -3.15
CA LEU A 526 -37.03 -3.16 -1.81
C LEU A 526 -38.27 -2.78 -0.99
N ALA A 527 -38.91 -3.75 -0.33
CA ALA A 527 -40.05 -3.49 0.56
C ALA A 527 -39.67 -2.58 1.74
N ALA A 528 -38.47 -2.78 2.29
CA ALA A 528 -37.87 -1.93 3.32
C ALA A 528 -36.36 -1.86 3.09
N LEU A 529 -35.77 -0.70 3.38
CA LEU A 529 -34.33 -0.47 3.38
C LEU A 529 -33.93 0.09 4.75
N ARG A 530 -33.02 -0.59 5.44
CA ARG A 530 -32.51 -0.14 6.75
C ARG A 530 -31.34 0.83 6.54
N VAL A 531 -31.50 2.08 6.97
CA VAL A 531 -30.42 3.08 6.96
C VAL A 531 -29.67 3.04 8.29
N ASN A 532 -28.41 2.64 8.26
CA ASN A 532 -27.52 2.64 9.42
C ASN A 532 -26.67 3.91 9.42
N TRP A 533 -26.91 4.80 10.39
CA TRP A 533 -26.11 6.02 10.54
C TRP A 533 -24.79 5.70 11.27
N VAL A 534 -23.67 5.85 10.56
CA VAL A 534 -22.33 5.58 11.08
C VAL A 534 -21.63 6.89 11.37
N ALA A 535 -21.30 7.14 12.63
CA ALA A 535 -20.46 8.27 13.00
C ALA A 535 -19.04 8.06 12.48
N ILE A 536 -18.51 9.04 11.77
CA ILE A 536 -17.18 9.00 11.16
C ILE A 536 -16.44 10.30 11.53
N SER A 537 -15.16 10.19 11.91
CA SER A 537 -14.32 11.37 12.10
C SER A 537 -13.80 11.90 10.77
N PHE A 538 -13.35 13.16 10.73
CA PHE A 538 -12.77 13.71 9.52
C PHE A 538 -11.59 12.85 9.03
N GLU A 539 -10.68 12.42 9.91
CA GLU A 539 -9.51 11.62 9.54
C GLU A 539 -9.87 10.23 8.98
N GLU A 540 -10.93 9.61 9.51
CA GLU A 540 -11.33 8.25 9.13
C GLU A 540 -12.13 8.18 7.83
N ARG A 541 -12.73 9.28 7.39
CA ARG A 541 -13.70 9.32 6.28
C ARG A 541 -13.23 8.65 4.99
N MET A 542 -11.98 8.89 4.62
CA MET A 542 -11.40 8.36 3.38
C MET A 542 -11.24 6.84 3.47
N ARG A 543 -10.70 6.37 4.59
CA ARG A 543 -10.52 4.94 4.86
C ARG A 543 -11.87 4.22 4.97
N ALA A 544 -12.83 4.80 5.68
CA ALA A 544 -14.16 4.22 5.86
C ALA A 544 -14.90 4.01 4.52
N MET A 545 -14.71 4.93 3.56
CA MET A 545 -15.26 4.81 2.21
C MET A 545 -14.52 3.73 1.39
N GLN A 546 -13.19 3.70 1.45
CA GLN A 546 -12.36 2.71 0.74
C GLN A 546 -12.57 1.27 1.23
N GLU A 547 -12.77 1.10 2.54
CA GLU A 547 -13.04 -0.18 3.18
C GLU A 547 -14.52 -0.61 3.06
N HIS A 548 -15.37 0.15 2.37
CA HIS A 548 -16.81 -0.09 2.25
C HIS A 548 -17.54 -0.22 3.60
N ARG A 549 -17.01 0.41 4.66
CA ARG A 549 -17.72 0.53 5.95
C ARG A 549 -18.93 1.45 5.86
N ILE A 550 -18.88 2.39 4.92
CA ILE A 550 -19.97 3.29 4.55
C ILE A 550 -20.14 3.24 3.03
N ASP A 551 -21.39 3.29 2.57
CA ASP A 551 -21.77 3.35 1.17
C ASP A 551 -22.02 4.80 0.71
N LEU A 552 -22.26 5.71 1.66
CA LEU A 552 -22.41 7.16 1.45
C LEU A 552 -21.73 7.94 2.56
N LEU A 553 -21.19 9.11 2.25
CA LEU A 553 -20.70 10.08 3.24
C LEU A 553 -21.47 11.40 3.10
N CYS A 554 -22.22 11.76 4.14
CA CYS A 554 -23.13 12.90 4.13
C CYS A 554 -22.44 14.25 4.26
N GLY A 555 -21.91 14.70 3.13
CA GLY A 555 -21.30 16.01 2.98
C GLY A 555 -19.83 16.00 3.34
N ASN A 556 -18.97 16.26 2.36
CA ASN A 556 -17.56 16.50 2.58
C ASN A 556 -17.06 17.55 1.58
N ALA A 557 -16.06 18.34 1.99
CA ALA A 557 -15.42 19.30 1.10
C ALA A 557 -14.71 18.57 -0.05
N GLU A 558 -15.03 18.97 -1.27
CA GLU A 558 -14.49 18.36 -2.48
C GLU A 558 -13.11 18.93 -2.79
N THR A 559 -12.08 18.15 -2.46
CA THR A 559 -10.68 18.50 -2.73
C THR A 559 -10.01 17.44 -3.61
N LEU A 560 -8.94 17.82 -4.30
CA LEU A 560 -8.15 16.89 -5.11
C LEU A 560 -7.65 15.70 -4.28
N THR A 561 -7.23 15.94 -3.04
CA THR A 561 -6.82 14.89 -2.11
C THR A 561 -7.98 13.95 -1.77
N ALA A 562 -9.18 14.47 -1.48
CA ALA A 562 -10.33 13.62 -1.17
C ALA A 562 -10.77 12.79 -2.39
N ARG A 563 -10.64 13.33 -3.61
CA ARG A 563 -10.90 12.63 -4.87
C ARG A 563 -9.96 11.45 -5.15
N GLN A 564 -8.82 11.36 -4.45
CA GLN A 564 -7.96 10.17 -4.51
C GLN A 564 -8.58 8.98 -3.76
N ALA A 565 -9.42 9.21 -2.76
CA ALA A 565 -9.99 8.16 -1.93
C ALA A 565 -11.45 7.83 -2.25
N MET A 566 -12.23 8.82 -2.70
CA MET A 566 -13.67 8.67 -2.96
C MET A 566 -14.10 9.51 -4.16
N SER A 567 -15.22 9.12 -4.78
CA SER A 567 -15.92 9.93 -5.77
C SER A 567 -16.93 10.84 -5.08
N PHE A 568 -17.46 11.83 -5.81
CA PHE A 568 -18.41 12.80 -5.28
C PHE A 568 -19.63 12.92 -6.19
N SER A 569 -20.77 13.18 -5.58
CA SER A 569 -21.98 13.61 -6.29
C SER A 569 -21.80 15.02 -6.88
N ILE A 570 -22.79 15.49 -7.64
CA ILE A 570 -22.98 16.92 -7.90
C ILE A 570 -22.98 17.67 -6.56
N PRO A 571 -22.40 18.89 -6.53
CA PRO A 571 -22.17 19.56 -5.27
C PRO A 571 -23.49 20.04 -4.66
N VAL A 572 -23.62 19.81 -3.35
CA VAL A 572 -24.87 20.03 -2.59
C VAL A 572 -24.85 21.30 -1.77
N TYR A 573 -23.69 21.96 -1.65
CA TYR A 573 -23.59 23.29 -1.06
C TYR A 573 -22.38 24.05 -1.62
N PRO A 574 -22.55 25.33 -2.01
CA PRO A 574 -21.46 26.19 -2.42
C PRO A 574 -20.70 26.71 -1.18
N GLY A 575 -19.80 25.89 -0.66
CA GLY A 575 -18.99 26.20 0.53
C GLY A 575 -17.87 27.20 0.25
N GLY A 576 -17.26 27.70 1.34
CA GLY A 576 -16.22 28.70 1.31
C GLY A 576 -16.38 29.80 2.35
N ILE A 577 -15.39 30.68 2.40
CA ILE A 577 -15.29 31.77 3.36
C ILE A 577 -16.30 32.87 2.99
N GLY A 578 -17.09 33.30 3.98
CA GLY A 578 -18.00 34.43 3.89
C GLY A 578 -17.64 35.53 4.90
N ALA A 579 -18.38 36.64 4.83
CA ALA A 579 -18.29 37.71 5.82
C ALA A 579 -19.67 38.08 6.36
N MET A 580 -19.76 38.34 7.67
CA MET A 580 -20.94 38.84 8.36
C MET A 580 -20.69 40.24 8.89
N LEU A 581 -21.67 41.13 8.73
CA LEU A 581 -21.67 42.50 9.19
C LEU A 581 -23.00 42.83 9.87
N ARG A 582 -23.07 43.98 10.54
CA ARG A 582 -24.35 44.59 10.96
C ARG A 582 -25.05 45.21 9.76
N SER A 583 -26.38 45.19 9.75
CA SER A 583 -27.19 45.75 8.66
C SER A 583 -27.00 47.26 8.50
N ASP A 584 -26.60 47.98 9.55
CA ASP A 584 -26.26 49.42 9.55
C ASP A 584 -24.76 49.70 9.36
N ALA A 585 -23.97 48.71 8.92
CA ALA A 585 -22.55 48.94 8.61
C ALA A 585 -22.40 50.01 7.49
N PRO A 586 -21.29 50.79 7.48
CA PRO A 586 -21.08 51.82 6.46
C PRO A 586 -21.23 51.26 5.05
N ALA A 587 -21.99 51.97 4.19
CA ALA A 587 -22.32 51.52 2.84
C ALA A 587 -21.07 51.13 2.03
N GLY A 588 -20.02 51.94 2.11
CA GLY A 588 -18.74 51.66 1.42
C GLY A 588 -18.05 50.37 1.89
N LEU A 589 -18.24 49.94 3.15
CA LEU A 589 -17.65 48.69 3.65
C LEU A 589 -18.40 47.48 3.08
N LYS A 590 -19.73 47.55 3.08
CA LYS A 590 -20.58 46.53 2.48
C LYS A 590 -20.32 46.41 0.99
N GLU A 591 -20.18 47.54 0.30
CA GLU A 591 -19.89 47.63 -1.13
C GLU A 591 -18.54 46.96 -1.48
N VAL A 592 -17.45 47.38 -0.83
CA VAL A 592 -16.10 46.81 -1.05
C VAL A 592 -16.09 45.30 -0.83
N LEU A 593 -16.72 44.83 0.24
CA LEU A 593 -16.72 43.40 0.57
C LEU A 593 -17.68 42.59 -0.30
N SER A 594 -18.82 43.15 -0.72
CA SER A 594 -19.79 42.49 -1.59
C SER A 594 -19.25 42.24 -3.01
N GLY A 595 -18.25 43.00 -3.45
CA GLY A 595 -17.68 42.88 -4.81
C GLY A 595 -18.60 43.43 -5.90
N VAL A 596 -19.67 44.12 -5.54
CA VAL A 596 -20.53 44.86 -6.46
C VAL A 596 -19.79 46.13 -6.90
N SER A 597 -19.73 46.37 -8.21
CA SER A 597 -19.13 47.60 -8.74
C SER A 597 -19.93 48.82 -8.27
N PRO A 598 -19.27 49.85 -7.74
CA PRO A 598 -19.92 51.10 -7.39
C PRO A 598 -20.62 51.74 -8.58
N SER A 599 -21.81 52.29 -8.37
CA SER A 599 -22.50 53.13 -9.36
C SER A 599 -21.88 54.53 -9.48
N HIS A 600 -20.86 54.84 -8.68
CA HIS A 600 -20.17 56.12 -8.63
C HIS A 600 -18.66 55.95 -8.84
N PRO A 601 -17.94 56.97 -9.32
CA PRO A 601 -16.49 56.90 -9.45
C PRO A 601 -15.84 56.68 -8.08
N ILE A 602 -14.86 55.77 -8.05
CA ILE A 602 -14.06 55.47 -6.86
C ILE A 602 -12.58 55.73 -7.14
N TRP A 603 -11.92 56.38 -6.19
CA TRP A 603 -10.47 56.56 -6.24
C TRP A 603 -9.78 55.21 -5.97
N ARG A 604 -8.77 54.85 -6.77
CA ARG A 604 -8.17 53.49 -6.77
C ARG A 604 -7.69 52.99 -5.39
N ALA A 605 -7.24 53.89 -4.52
CA ALA A 605 -6.77 53.55 -3.17
C ALA A 605 -7.86 53.57 -2.08
N ALA A 606 -9.08 54.02 -2.38
CA ALA A 606 -10.14 54.18 -1.38
C ALA A 606 -10.55 52.86 -0.70
N PRO A 607 -10.66 51.70 -1.39
CA PRO A 607 -11.00 50.43 -0.74
C PRO A 607 -9.95 49.98 0.29
N ALA A 608 -8.66 50.12 -0.03
CA ALA A 608 -7.57 49.72 0.87
C ALA A 608 -7.53 50.62 2.13
N GLN A 609 -7.73 51.93 1.96
CA GLN A 609 -7.80 52.88 3.08
C GLN A 609 -9.05 52.67 3.96
N LEU A 610 -10.17 52.25 3.36
CA LEU A 610 -11.37 51.93 4.13
C LEU A 610 -11.16 50.68 4.98
N LEU A 611 -10.59 49.63 4.39
CA LEU A 611 -10.34 48.35 5.05
C LEU A 611 -9.28 48.46 6.16
N SER A 612 -8.25 49.30 6.01
CA SER A 612 -7.23 49.51 7.05
C SER A 612 -7.78 50.15 8.34
N ARG A 613 -8.94 50.81 8.26
CA ARG A 613 -9.63 51.40 9.42
C ARG A 613 -10.60 50.45 10.12
N GLN A 614 -10.77 49.22 9.60
CA GLN A 614 -11.73 48.27 10.16
C GLN A 614 -11.08 47.34 11.19
N THR A 615 -11.89 46.94 12.17
CA THR A 615 -11.56 45.81 13.05
C THR A 615 -12.28 44.57 12.53
N ILE A 616 -11.52 43.54 12.20
CA ILE A 616 -12.01 42.31 11.56
C ILE A 616 -11.84 41.16 12.53
N SER A 617 -12.94 40.56 12.97
CA SER A 617 -12.90 39.31 13.74
C SER A 617 -12.79 38.10 12.80
N VAL A 618 -12.05 37.08 13.22
CA VAL A 618 -11.93 35.80 12.49
C VAL A 618 -11.71 34.66 13.47
N VAL A 619 -12.27 33.48 13.20
CA VAL A 619 -12.09 32.33 14.08
C VAL A 619 -10.61 31.91 14.11
N ALA A 620 -10.06 31.75 15.31
CA ALA A 620 -8.68 31.37 15.54
C ALA A 620 -8.37 29.99 14.94
N ASP A 621 -7.16 29.84 14.40
CA ASP A 621 -6.63 28.61 13.79
C ASP A 621 -7.47 28.05 12.62
N SER A 622 -8.38 28.87 12.07
CA SER A 622 -9.26 28.47 10.99
C SER A 622 -8.64 28.69 9.59
N PRO A 623 -9.14 27.99 8.55
CA PRO A 623 -8.82 28.33 7.15
C PRO A 623 -9.11 29.79 6.80
N ALA A 624 -10.15 30.38 7.41
CA ALA A 624 -10.51 31.78 7.21
C ALA A 624 -9.44 32.75 7.73
N GLN A 625 -8.82 32.46 8.89
CA GLN A 625 -7.73 33.29 9.43
C GLN A 625 -6.51 33.27 8.52
N ARG A 626 -6.10 32.08 8.07
CA ARG A 626 -4.97 31.92 7.14
C ARG A 626 -5.21 32.66 5.83
N TRP A 627 -6.37 32.42 5.20
CA TRP A 627 -6.74 33.10 3.96
C TRP A 627 -6.79 34.63 4.12
N LEU A 628 -7.38 35.13 5.21
CA LEU A 628 -7.50 36.56 5.47
C LEU A 628 -6.13 37.20 5.67
N GLY A 629 -5.25 36.57 6.45
CA GLY A 629 -3.87 37.03 6.67
C GLY A 629 -3.08 37.10 5.36
N ASP A 630 -3.12 36.03 4.56
CA ASP A 630 -2.46 35.97 3.25
C ASP A 630 -2.96 37.08 2.31
N LYS A 631 -4.27 37.31 2.28
CA LYS A 631 -4.87 38.34 1.40
C LYS A 631 -4.56 39.76 1.86
N LEU A 632 -4.61 40.04 3.16
CA LEU A 632 -4.21 41.35 3.69
C LEU A 632 -2.72 41.63 3.42
N GLY A 633 -1.86 40.63 3.56
CA GLY A 633 -0.44 40.71 3.22
C GLY A 633 -0.19 40.94 1.73
N GLN A 634 -0.85 40.17 0.85
CA GLN A 634 -0.75 40.34 -0.60
C GLN A 634 -1.21 41.73 -1.07
N LEU A 635 -2.27 42.26 -0.44
CA LEU A 635 -2.84 43.57 -0.80
C LEU A 635 -2.20 44.74 -0.04
N GLN A 636 -1.25 44.48 0.86
CA GLN A 636 -0.58 45.49 1.70
C GLN A 636 -1.58 46.34 2.51
N ILE A 637 -2.62 45.71 3.07
CA ILE A 637 -3.67 46.37 3.87
C ILE A 637 -3.41 46.13 5.36
N ALA A 638 -3.13 47.20 6.10
CA ALA A 638 -2.92 47.17 7.54
C ALA A 638 -4.26 47.25 8.32
N ALA A 639 -5.10 46.22 8.22
CA ALA A 639 -6.34 46.11 8.99
C ALA A 639 -6.10 45.43 10.35
N ALA A 640 -6.88 45.79 11.38
CA ALA A 640 -6.79 45.17 12.71
C ALA A 640 -7.55 43.84 12.72
N VAL A 641 -6.83 42.71 12.77
CA VAL A 641 -7.43 41.36 12.82
C VAL A 641 -7.47 40.86 14.25
N VAL A 642 -8.66 40.49 14.73
CA VAL A 642 -8.93 40.00 16.09
C VAL A 642 -9.33 38.53 16.02
N PRO A 643 -8.46 37.59 16.46
CA PRO A 643 -8.84 36.19 16.53
C PRO A 643 -9.90 35.97 17.62
N VAL A 644 -10.89 35.11 17.34
CA VAL A 644 -11.95 34.70 18.28
C VAL A 644 -12.02 33.18 18.40
N ALA A 645 -12.48 32.66 19.55
CA ALA A 645 -12.53 31.22 19.79
C ALA A 645 -13.52 30.47 18.87
N ASP A 646 -14.69 31.07 18.61
CA ASP A 646 -15.77 30.49 17.84
C ASP A 646 -16.59 31.56 17.12
N VAL A 647 -17.50 31.12 16.23
CA VAL A 647 -18.34 32.02 15.42
C VAL A 647 -19.30 32.83 16.29
N GLU A 648 -19.79 32.29 17.41
CA GLU A 648 -20.70 32.98 18.32
C GLU A 648 -20.02 34.13 19.07
N SER A 649 -18.77 33.93 19.49
CA SER A 649 -17.92 34.95 20.12
C SER A 649 -17.60 36.06 19.11
N GLY A 650 -17.36 35.68 17.86
CA GLY A 650 -17.25 36.63 16.74
C GLY A 650 -18.54 37.42 16.51
N LEU A 651 -19.70 36.76 16.52
CA LEU A 651 -21.00 37.41 16.38
C LEU A 651 -21.23 38.42 17.50
N ARG A 652 -20.93 38.06 18.75
CA ARG A 652 -21.04 38.96 19.91
C ARG A 652 -20.20 40.22 19.71
N LYS A 653 -18.94 40.08 19.28
CA LYS A 653 -18.08 41.23 18.95
C LYS A 653 -18.64 42.12 17.83
N VAL A 654 -19.26 41.52 16.81
CA VAL A 654 -19.92 42.27 15.75
C VAL A 654 -21.09 43.06 16.31
N LEU A 655 -21.99 42.42 17.06
CA LEU A 655 -23.16 43.06 17.67
C LEU A 655 -22.78 44.18 18.65
N ASP A 656 -21.75 43.96 19.46
CA ASP A 656 -21.22 44.91 20.46
C ASP A 656 -20.38 46.04 19.82
N ARG A 657 -20.28 46.08 18.49
CA ARG A 657 -19.48 47.05 17.70
C ARG A 657 -17.98 47.03 18.03
N GLN A 658 -17.48 45.94 18.62
CA GLN A 658 -16.04 45.70 18.82
C GLN A 658 -15.36 45.19 17.55
N SER A 659 -16.12 44.69 16.58
CA SER A 659 -15.63 44.33 15.25
C SER A 659 -16.64 44.76 14.19
N ASN A 660 -16.14 45.27 13.07
CA ASN A 660 -16.97 45.74 11.97
C ASN A 660 -17.40 44.57 11.06
N VAL A 661 -16.59 43.52 11.01
CA VAL A 661 -16.79 42.34 10.13
C VAL A 661 -16.34 41.09 10.87
N LEU A 662 -17.05 39.98 10.65
CA LEU A 662 -16.64 38.63 11.04
C LEU A 662 -16.42 37.77 9.79
N PHE A 663 -15.24 37.18 9.63
CA PHE A 663 -14.96 36.16 8.62
C PHE A 663 -14.99 34.76 9.24
N ALA A 664 -15.70 33.85 8.58
CA ALA A 664 -15.72 32.42 8.88
C ALA A 664 -16.26 31.64 7.67
N GLU A 665 -16.38 30.33 7.78
CA GLU A 665 -17.15 29.53 6.82
C GLU A 665 -18.59 30.05 6.71
N ARG A 666 -19.04 30.34 5.48
CA ARG A 666 -20.33 31.02 5.26
C ARG A 666 -21.52 30.25 5.82
N SER A 667 -21.47 28.91 5.79
CA SER A 667 -22.51 28.04 6.36
C SER A 667 -22.70 28.29 7.86
N LEU A 668 -21.61 28.43 8.61
CA LEU A 668 -21.66 28.72 10.04
C LEU A 668 -22.18 30.13 10.30
N LEU A 669 -21.79 31.11 9.48
CA LEU A 669 -22.31 32.48 9.58
C LEU A 669 -23.82 32.52 9.37
N LEU A 670 -24.34 31.82 8.36
CA LEU A 670 -25.79 31.74 8.09
C LEU A 670 -26.53 31.01 9.21
N ALA A 671 -26.00 29.91 9.72
CA ALA A 671 -26.60 29.15 10.82
C ALA A 671 -26.66 29.98 12.12
N VAL A 672 -25.58 30.67 12.47
CA VAL A 672 -25.52 31.52 13.67
C VAL A 672 -26.35 32.80 13.51
N ALA A 673 -26.38 33.40 12.31
CA ALA A 673 -27.22 34.57 12.04
C ALA A 673 -28.72 34.25 12.11
N SER A 674 -29.14 33.11 11.55
CA SER A 674 -30.56 32.70 11.53
C SER A 674 -31.08 32.29 12.91
N SER A 675 -30.23 31.67 13.73
CA SER A 675 -30.58 31.29 15.11
C SER A 675 -30.48 32.43 16.12
N SER A 676 -29.85 33.55 15.77
CA SER A 676 -29.71 34.71 16.64
C SER A 676 -31.01 35.51 16.77
N PRO A 677 -31.40 35.97 17.98
CA PRO A 677 -32.50 36.92 18.17
C PRO A 677 -32.30 38.25 17.42
N ALA A 678 -31.07 38.56 17.01
CA ALA A 678 -30.71 39.75 16.26
C ALA A 678 -30.60 39.51 14.74
N SER A 679 -31.15 38.41 14.20
CA SER A 679 -31.08 38.04 12.78
C SER A 679 -31.41 39.19 11.82
N GLY A 680 -32.45 39.98 12.10
CA GLY A 680 -32.84 41.16 11.29
C GLY A 680 -31.88 42.36 11.36
N LYS A 681 -30.85 42.33 12.21
CA LYS A 681 -29.80 43.35 12.34
C LYS A 681 -28.46 42.91 11.78
N LEU A 682 -28.40 41.73 11.19
CA LEU A 682 -27.19 41.14 10.63
C LEU A 682 -27.32 41.02 9.11
N THR A 683 -26.18 41.01 8.44
CA THR A 683 -26.08 40.77 7.01
C THR A 683 -24.89 39.86 6.76
N VAL A 684 -25.17 38.62 6.34
CA VAL A 684 -24.16 37.75 5.75
C VAL A 684 -24.07 38.10 4.27
N LEU A 685 -22.89 38.40 3.77
CA LEU A 685 -22.71 38.75 2.36
C LEU A 685 -22.98 37.54 1.46
N ASP A 686 -23.57 37.80 0.29
CA ASP A 686 -23.77 36.78 -0.75
C ASP A 686 -22.43 36.30 -1.30
N ARG A 687 -21.47 37.23 -1.45
CA ARG A 687 -20.13 36.96 -1.96
C ARG A 687 -19.40 35.91 -1.12
N ARG A 688 -18.85 34.92 -1.82
CA ARG A 688 -17.86 33.98 -1.30
C ARG A 688 -16.46 34.42 -1.68
N PHE A 689 -15.55 34.33 -0.72
CA PHE A 689 -14.16 34.73 -0.91
C PHE A 689 -13.26 33.58 -1.36
N THR A 690 -13.71 32.35 -1.12
CA THR A 690 -13.11 31.12 -1.62
C THR A 690 -14.20 30.21 -2.17
N TYR A 691 -13.81 29.25 -3.00
CA TYR A 691 -14.71 28.23 -3.52
C TYR A 691 -14.28 26.86 -2.99
N LEU A 692 -15.08 26.28 -2.11
CA LEU A 692 -14.85 24.97 -1.54
C LEU A 692 -16.19 24.22 -1.46
N PRO A 693 -16.66 23.64 -2.58
CA PRO A 693 -17.97 23.01 -2.63
C PRO A 693 -18.01 21.79 -1.72
N VAL A 694 -19.19 21.53 -1.15
CA VAL A 694 -19.50 20.32 -0.39
C VAL A 694 -20.34 19.42 -1.26
N ALA A 695 -20.00 18.13 -1.31
CA ALA A 695 -20.71 17.11 -2.07
C ALA A 695 -20.92 15.86 -1.22
N ILE A 696 -21.80 14.95 -1.66
CA ILE A 696 -21.97 13.64 -1.03
C ILE A 696 -20.84 12.74 -1.52
N GLY A 697 -20.12 12.12 -0.59
CA GLY A 697 -19.07 11.16 -0.92
C GLY A 697 -19.68 9.81 -1.27
N VAL A 698 -19.21 9.22 -2.37
CA VAL A 698 -19.57 7.88 -2.84
C VAL A 698 -18.30 7.04 -3.06
N PRO A 699 -18.36 5.71 -3.02
CA PRO A 699 -17.20 4.86 -3.26
C PRO A 699 -16.52 5.18 -4.60
N ARG A 700 -15.19 5.15 -4.61
CA ARG A 700 -14.43 5.46 -5.82
C ARG A 700 -14.65 4.36 -6.85
N GLY A 701 -14.98 4.75 -8.08
CA GLY A 701 -15.27 3.81 -9.18
C GLY A 701 -16.66 3.20 -9.15
N ASP A 702 -17.56 3.66 -8.28
CA ASP A 702 -18.97 3.25 -8.24
C ASP A 702 -19.84 4.28 -8.98
N ASP A 703 -19.79 4.22 -10.30
CA ASP A 703 -20.47 5.20 -11.17
C ASP A 703 -22.00 5.05 -11.13
N ASP A 704 -22.53 3.84 -10.88
CA ASP A 704 -23.97 3.62 -10.75
C ASP A 704 -24.53 4.26 -9.48
N MET A 705 -23.86 4.06 -8.33
CA MET A 705 -24.24 4.73 -7.08
C MET A 705 -24.15 6.26 -7.23
N ARG A 706 -23.10 6.73 -7.90
CA ARG A 706 -22.92 8.15 -8.19
C ARG A 706 -24.02 8.70 -9.08
N LEU A 707 -24.35 8.01 -10.18
CA LEU A 707 -25.39 8.41 -11.12
C LEU A 707 -26.75 8.47 -10.42
N LEU A 708 -27.06 7.48 -9.58
CA LEU A 708 -28.29 7.49 -8.78
C LEU A 708 -28.33 8.69 -7.84
N ALA A 709 -27.24 8.98 -7.13
CA ALA A 709 -27.15 10.15 -6.27
C ALA A 709 -27.32 11.45 -7.07
N ASP A 710 -26.65 11.59 -8.21
CA ASP A 710 -26.67 12.78 -9.07
C ASP A 710 -28.06 13.03 -9.67
N ARG A 711 -28.73 11.97 -10.12
CA ARG A 711 -30.12 12.02 -10.60
C ARG A 711 -31.08 12.43 -9.49
N THR A 712 -30.96 11.81 -8.32
CA THR A 712 -31.80 12.12 -7.14
C THR A 712 -31.65 13.60 -6.76
N LEU A 713 -30.41 14.08 -6.66
CA LEU A 713 -30.10 15.45 -6.29
C LEU A 713 -30.56 16.45 -7.35
N SER A 714 -30.41 16.13 -8.65
CA SER A 714 -30.84 17.01 -9.75
C SER A 714 -32.36 17.21 -9.77
N ARG A 715 -33.13 16.12 -9.57
CA ARG A 715 -34.59 16.19 -9.43
C ARG A 715 -34.99 16.94 -8.16
N LEU A 716 -34.27 16.73 -7.06
CA LEU A 716 -34.54 17.43 -5.81
C LEU A 716 -34.30 18.94 -5.98
N PHE A 717 -33.19 19.37 -6.55
CA PHE A 717 -32.85 20.80 -6.73
C PHE A 717 -33.85 21.57 -7.59
N SER A 718 -34.58 20.90 -8.48
CA SER A 718 -35.66 21.49 -9.29
C SER A 718 -37.03 21.47 -8.61
N SER A 719 -37.16 20.83 -7.44
CA SER A 719 -38.41 20.70 -6.70
C SER A 719 -38.68 21.85 -5.72
N ALA A 720 -39.96 22.11 -5.45
CA ALA A 720 -40.36 23.05 -4.39
C ALA A 720 -39.96 22.56 -2.97
N GLU A 721 -39.83 21.24 -2.79
CA GLU A 721 -39.40 20.63 -1.53
C GLU A 721 -37.98 21.07 -1.14
N PHE A 722 -37.07 21.17 -2.12
CA PHE A 722 -35.68 21.55 -1.85
C PHE A 722 -35.54 22.96 -1.28
N SER A 723 -36.35 23.92 -1.76
CA SER A 723 -36.32 25.28 -1.22
C SER A 723 -36.68 25.31 0.26
N ALA A 724 -37.74 24.58 0.66
CA ALA A 724 -38.13 24.47 2.06
C ALA A 724 -37.06 23.76 2.90
N MET A 725 -36.43 22.72 2.33
CA MET A 725 -35.33 21.99 2.96
C MET A 725 -34.14 22.93 3.21
N TYR A 726 -33.67 23.66 2.20
CA TYR A 726 -32.56 24.61 2.33
C TYR A 726 -32.86 25.72 3.34
N THR A 727 -34.06 26.33 3.26
CA THR A 727 -34.49 27.42 4.15
C THR A 727 -34.46 27.03 5.62
N LYS A 728 -34.75 25.76 5.94
CA LYS A 728 -34.71 25.27 7.32
C LYS A 728 -33.35 25.41 8.01
N TRP A 729 -32.23 25.21 7.30
CA TRP A 729 -30.89 25.26 7.89
C TRP A 729 -30.11 26.54 7.59
N PHE A 730 -30.39 27.20 6.45
CA PHE A 730 -29.59 28.33 5.98
C PHE A 730 -30.40 29.62 5.74
N GLY A 731 -31.73 29.57 5.87
CA GLY A 731 -32.63 30.64 5.45
C GLY A 731 -32.83 30.69 3.93
N GLU A 732 -33.56 31.69 3.46
CA GLU A 732 -33.90 31.83 2.04
C GLU A 732 -32.63 31.86 1.15
N PRO A 733 -32.54 31.03 0.11
CA PRO A 733 -31.37 30.99 -0.75
C PRO A 733 -31.22 32.30 -1.52
N ASP A 734 -30.03 32.89 -1.51
CA ASP A 734 -29.70 34.07 -2.32
C ASP A 734 -29.64 33.75 -3.83
N ALA A 735 -29.52 34.77 -4.68
CA ALA A 735 -29.51 34.61 -6.13
C ALA A 735 -28.33 33.76 -6.63
N GLU A 736 -27.16 33.87 -6.02
CA GLU A 736 -25.96 33.10 -6.38
C GLU A 736 -26.16 31.63 -6.03
N THR A 737 -26.75 31.36 -4.87
CA THR A 737 -27.08 30.02 -4.37
C THR A 737 -28.15 29.36 -5.24
N ARG A 738 -29.21 30.09 -5.63
CA ARG A 738 -30.21 29.59 -6.58
C ARG A 738 -29.57 29.26 -7.94
N ASN A 739 -28.70 30.14 -8.45
CA ASN A 739 -27.98 29.88 -9.69
C ASN A 739 -27.04 28.68 -9.57
N PHE A 740 -26.36 28.51 -8.44
CA PHE A 740 -25.50 27.37 -8.18
C PHE A 740 -26.26 26.05 -8.29
N PHE A 741 -27.41 25.91 -7.62
CA PHE A 741 -28.22 24.69 -7.71
C PHE A 741 -28.79 24.47 -9.11
N ARG A 742 -29.23 25.54 -9.78
CA ARG A 742 -29.70 25.46 -11.17
C ARG A 742 -28.61 25.01 -12.15
N LEU A 743 -27.36 25.44 -11.94
CA LEU A 743 -26.22 25.07 -12.80
C LEU A 743 -25.60 23.71 -12.42
N SER A 744 -25.79 23.26 -11.18
CA SER A 744 -25.30 21.97 -10.69
C SER A 744 -26.24 20.82 -11.04
N ALA A 745 -27.55 21.09 -11.15
CA ALA A 745 -28.53 20.11 -11.56
C ALA A 745 -28.29 19.68 -13.01
N LEU A 746 -28.26 18.36 -13.24
CA LEU A 746 -28.10 17.76 -14.55
C LEU A 746 -29.49 17.34 -15.09
N PRO A 747 -29.75 17.51 -16.40
CA PRO A 747 -30.96 16.97 -17.01
C PRO A 747 -30.89 15.43 -17.08
N ASP A 748 -32.05 14.77 -16.96
CA ASP A 748 -32.20 13.33 -17.17
C ASP A 748 -32.04 12.93 -18.65
#